data_AF-A0A449AUH3-F1
#
_entry.id   AF-A0A449AUH3-F1
#
_cell.length_a   1.000
_cell.length_b   1.000
_cell.length_c   1.000
_cell.angle_alpha   90.00
_cell.angle_beta   90.00
_cell.angle_gamma   90.00
#
_symmetry.space_group_name_H-M   'P 1'
#
loop_
_entity.id
_entity.type
_entity.pdbx_description
1 polymer ?
#
loop_
_entity_poly.entity_id
_entity_poly.type
_entity_poly.pdbx_seq_one_letter_code
_entity_poly.pdbx_strand_id
1 'polypeptide(L)'
;MKAKFKILLATASAALGFAPILSGACAGGAQRYEQRNDGTINVSAGFSSTNRQGRALQALIDYYNNTVLKDENSGYKGEYPVKWEKTSGYSTSALVQGLKAADKTGAVGNLIFNYPAAASQIASFRMQLDFTGINGLNTIAPQFLEINKNIAGIENGETVVLPISKSTSVLTINLPLLGSVLTRMIEKGATVDNTEASPIIQKALKAWEAASEGEKAVILQKWPVEAFNETTWNSSATLRNGYTITDNVFKTTDDYLKFIVIVRSFFKHGNGGVDYIASTDALPNDFYTRVAQDGKNLFPKTNAAGTEVYGGFDFKSYVTAGTEEYNELQSVFSKFFQVINLHALQVGGDGSYGSTRFQKHEYLFTIGSSAGLSYNTISSKGETPSEITVLKTQEQTQLDKLLTGEDKKVVQFFVSKGLLKVKNSQDIESLGFIDGTYTNHVYLSGINKNAGNHNAKSKGATQDEVIKSVGDKTNFVIFFADADNNVITHANGTVTLKNIQLSDKSKYVGTVDFRGKDKDLYIIDSEDIRVSLQSNNTLVNPEDTYSLMAPPKSSATESNNYYVGQGPSIIGIHANDEEDKSTKRFLEWFLTGTIPSIQIAVSDTKNETYQNMSPFDIFNKHGNYLSTTKTFFAQPYGNYAKAGTIEHEMFEAFKSITSDPTHNFLVEDPGTPNADIVRKNITAAAKAIVNRVDNKGGQKFEDELKTFVKAIKVD
;
A
#
# COMPACT_ATOMS: atom_id res chain seq x y z
N MET A 1 13.71 0.04 -47.18
CA MET A 1 14.72 -0.50 -46.25
C MET A 1 14.20 -0.29 -44.83
N LYS A 2 13.47 -1.27 -44.27
CA LYS A 2 13.96 -2.26 -43.28
C LYS A 2 14.63 -1.62 -42.05
N ALA A 3 13.87 -1.51 -40.95
CA ALA A 3 14.23 -2.14 -39.69
C ALA A 3 12.95 -2.36 -38.85
N LYS A 4 12.58 -3.62 -38.69
CA LYS A 4 11.45 -4.09 -37.88
C LYS A 4 11.91 -4.14 -36.42
N PHE A 5 11.26 -3.44 -35.50
CA PHE A 5 11.40 -3.74 -34.07
C PHE A 5 10.48 -4.92 -33.75
N LYS A 6 11.08 -6.10 -33.63
CA LYS A 6 10.42 -7.29 -33.11
C LYS A 6 10.34 -7.19 -31.59
N ILE A 7 9.17 -7.57 -31.09
CA ILE A 7 8.92 -8.09 -29.75
C ILE A 7 10.02 -9.10 -29.38
N LEU A 8 10.65 -8.90 -28.22
CA LEU A 8 11.44 -9.91 -27.53
C LEU A 8 10.97 -9.94 -26.07
N LEU A 9 9.97 -10.77 -25.83
CA LEU A 9 9.79 -11.44 -24.54
C LEU A 9 11.02 -12.33 -24.30
N ALA A 10 11.36 -12.47 -23.02
CA ALA A 10 12.30 -13.41 -22.42
C ALA A 10 13.80 -13.04 -22.41
N THR A 11 14.35 -13.19 -21.19
CA THR A 11 15.77 -13.34 -20.84
C THR A 11 16.68 -12.14 -21.06
N ALA A 12 16.63 -11.19 -20.12
CA ALA A 12 17.83 -10.50 -19.67
C ALA A 12 17.66 -10.15 -18.18
N SER A 13 17.91 -11.14 -17.33
CA SER A 13 18.48 -10.90 -16.00
C SER A 13 19.87 -10.30 -16.19
N ALA A 14 19.94 -9.09 -16.74
CA ALA A 14 21.16 -8.32 -16.76
C ALA A 14 21.33 -7.85 -15.32
N ALA A 15 22.20 -8.55 -14.61
CA ALA A 15 22.82 -8.08 -13.39
C ALA A 15 23.21 -6.61 -13.62
N LEU A 16 22.44 -5.69 -13.04
CA LEU A 16 23.01 -4.43 -12.59
C LEU A 16 23.99 -4.87 -11.51
N GLY A 17 25.24 -5.05 -11.92
CA GLY A 17 26.35 -5.20 -11.02
C GLY A 17 26.41 -3.92 -10.19
N PHE A 18 25.70 -3.92 -9.07
CA PHE A 18 26.13 -3.16 -7.93
C PHE A 18 27.53 -3.69 -7.63
N ALA A 19 28.53 -2.85 -7.84
CA ALA A 19 29.88 -3.17 -7.46
C ALA A 19 29.83 -3.69 -6.01
N PRO A 20 30.49 -4.82 -5.71
CA PRO A 20 30.57 -5.32 -4.35
C PRO A 20 31.06 -4.16 -3.47
N ILE A 21 30.48 -4.05 -2.28
CA ILE A 21 30.99 -3.22 -1.19
C ILE A 21 32.39 -3.79 -0.90
N LEU A 22 33.39 -3.36 -1.67
CA LEU A 22 34.77 -3.70 -1.43
C LEU A 22 35.14 -3.00 -0.14
N SER A 23 35.26 -3.84 0.89
CA SER A 23 36.26 -3.79 1.95
C SER A 23 37.52 -3.03 1.54
N GLY A 24 37.44 -1.71 1.63
CA GLY A 24 38.54 -0.76 1.65
C GLY A 24 38.70 -0.15 3.04
N ALA A 25 38.53 -0.95 4.09
CA ALA A 25 38.97 -0.59 5.43
C ALA A 25 40.49 -0.75 5.49
N CYS A 26 41.22 0.23 4.98
CA CYS A 26 42.58 0.56 5.40
C CYS A 26 42.81 2.05 5.08
N ALA A 27 42.66 2.90 6.10
CA ALA A 27 42.93 4.35 6.13
C ALA A 27 41.99 5.26 5.30
N GLY A 28 40.83 5.59 5.88
CA GLY A 28 40.00 6.71 5.42
C GLY A 28 38.49 6.49 5.56
N GLY A 29 37.99 6.19 6.77
CA GLY A 29 36.54 6.22 7.01
C GLY A 29 36.00 7.61 6.65
N ALA A 30 34.89 7.67 5.90
CA ALA A 30 34.26 8.94 5.57
C ALA A 30 34.04 9.73 6.87
N GLN A 31 34.65 10.91 6.95
CA GLN A 31 34.64 11.70 8.17
C GLN A 31 33.33 12.49 8.27
N ARG A 32 32.86 12.66 9.51
CA ARG A 32 31.85 13.65 9.86
C ARG A 32 32.23 15.00 9.23
N TYR A 33 31.25 15.72 8.70
CA TYR A 33 31.45 17.02 8.11
C TYR A 33 30.32 17.96 8.50
N GLU A 34 30.62 19.26 8.51
CA GLU A 34 29.63 20.31 8.74
C GLU A 34 28.94 20.66 7.41
N GLN A 35 27.61 20.69 7.42
CA GLN A 35 26.79 21.32 6.41
C GLN A 35 26.86 22.84 6.57
N ARG A 36 26.64 23.60 5.49
CA ARG A 36 26.55 25.06 5.55
C ARG A 36 25.31 25.42 6.35
N ASN A 37 25.49 26.26 7.38
CA ASN A 37 24.38 26.87 8.08
C ASN A 37 23.55 27.72 7.10
N ASP A 38 22.34 27.28 6.78
CA ASP A 38 21.39 27.98 5.91
C ASP A 38 20.22 28.60 6.69
N GLY A 39 20.23 28.47 8.01
CA GLY A 39 19.24 29.05 8.91
C GLY A 39 17.88 28.33 8.86
N THR A 40 17.83 27.08 8.37
CA THR A 40 16.59 26.31 8.25
C THR A 40 16.75 24.86 8.73
N ILE A 41 15.65 24.26 9.20
CA ILE A 41 15.58 22.83 9.53
C ILE A 41 14.87 22.12 8.37
N ASN A 42 15.59 21.25 7.68
CA ASN A 42 15.13 20.56 6.47
C ASN A 42 14.67 19.14 6.81
N VAL A 43 13.37 18.90 6.68
CA VAL A 43 12.72 17.61 6.93
C VAL A 43 12.45 16.88 5.61
N SER A 44 13.05 15.72 5.42
CA SER A 44 12.77 14.86 4.25
C SER A 44 11.69 13.83 4.58
N ALA A 45 10.66 13.70 3.73
CA ALA A 45 9.61 12.70 3.92
C ALA A 45 9.02 12.17 2.61
N GLY A 46 8.67 10.88 2.58
CA GLY A 46 8.11 10.21 1.39
C GLY A 46 6.62 10.47 1.12
N PHE A 47 5.97 11.34 1.90
CA PHE A 47 4.52 11.54 1.83
C PHE A 47 4.10 12.39 0.63
N SER A 48 2.90 12.15 0.09
CA SER A 48 2.31 13.08 -0.88
C SER A 48 1.78 14.31 -0.16
N SER A 49 2.00 15.52 -0.69
CA SER A 49 1.39 16.73 -0.14
C SER A 49 -0.14 16.67 -0.10
N THR A 50 -0.75 15.82 -0.92
CA THR A 50 -2.20 15.63 -1.01
C THR A 50 -2.73 14.51 -0.12
N ASN A 51 -1.90 13.64 0.45
CA ASN A 51 -2.36 12.58 1.34
C ASN A 51 -2.42 13.08 2.79
N ARG A 52 -3.05 12.29 3.69
CA ARG A 52 -3.24 12.69 5.09
C ARG A 52 -1.92 13.00 5.79
N GLN A 53 -0.90 12.15 5.60
CA GLN A 53 0.41 12.30 6.26
C GLN A 53 1.11 13.60 5.85
N GLY A 54 1.16 13.91 4.55
CA GLY A 54 1.78 15.13 4.04
C GLY A 54 1.03 16.39 4.47
N ARG A 55 -0.31 16.35 4.49
CA ARG A 55 -1.14 17.46 5.00
C ARG A 55 -0.91 17.71 6.49
N ALA A 56 -0.81 16.65 7.29
CA ALA A 56 -0.51 16.76 8.71
C ALA A 56 0.88 17.35 8.95
N LEU A 57 1.91 16.84 8.27
CA LEU A 57 3.28 17.32 8.40
C LEU A 57 3.38 18.81 8.05
N GLN A 58 2.80 19.21 6.91
CA GLN A 58 2.78 20.62 6.48
C GLN A 58 2.06 21.50 7.50
N ALA A 59 0.86 21.12 7.94
CA ALA A 59 0.09 21.92 8.88
C ALA A 59 0.79 22.12 10.23
N LEU A 60 1.50 21.09 10.72
CA LEU A 60 2.27 21.17 11.96
C LEU A 60 3.53 22.03 11.81
N ILE A 61 4.22 21.94 10.68
CA ILE A 61 5.36 22.83 10.35
C ILE A 61 4.89 24.28 10.24
N ASP A 62 3.76 24.53 9.56
CA ASP A 62 3.19 25.86 9.43
C ASP A 62 2.80 26.44 10.77
N TYR A 63 2.22 25.62 11.66
CA TYR A 63 1.89 26.03 13.02
C TYR A 63 3.15 26.40 13.82
N TYR A 64 4.20 25.57 13.74
CA TYR A 64 5.48 25.86 14.40
C TYR A 64 6.06 27.20 13.93
N ASN A 65 6.20 27.38 12.63
CA ASN A 65 6.82 28.56 12.04
C ASN A 65 6.00 29.84 12.26
N ASN A 66 4.67 29.76 12.18
CA ASN A 66 3.80 30.93 12.21
C ASN A 66 3.29 31.30 13.60
N THR A 67 3.31 30.37 14.54
CA THR A 67 2.79 30.59 15.89
C THR A 67 3.89 30.43 16.93
N VAL A 68 4.55 29.27 16.96
CA VAL A 68 5.48 28.92 18.04
C VAL A 68 6.75 29.78 18.00
N LEU A 69 7.37 29.95 16.83
CA LEU A 69 8.57 30.78 16.68
C LEU A 69 8.32 32.28 16.88
N LYS A 70 7.08 32.74 16.67
CA LYS A 70 6.70 34.15 16.74
C LYS A 70 6.20 34.57 18.11
N ASP A 71 5.75 33.63 18.94
CA ASP A 71 5.31 33.91 20.31
C ASP A 71 6.52 34.15 21.23
N GLU A 72 6.55 35.31 21.87
CA GLU A 72 7.64 35.71 22.78
C GLU A 72 7.71 34.86 24.04
N ASN A 73 6.60 34.21 24.42
CA ASN A 73 6.52 33.39 25.62
C ASN A 73 6.73 31.89 25.35
N SER A 74 6.93 31.49 24.10
CA SER A 74 7.02 30.06 23.75
C SER A 74 8.32 29.39 24.22
N GLY A 75 9.38 30.17 24.45
CA GLY A 75 10.73 29.66 24.69
C GLY A 75 11.43 29.11 23.44
N TYR A 76 10.80 29.21 22.26
CA TYR A 76 11.36 28.79 20.97
C TYR A 76 11.64 29.98 20.04
N LYS A 77 11.41 31.21 20.51
CA LYS A 77 11.75 32.43 19.75
C LYS A 77 13.24 32.46 19.44
N GLY A 78 13.59 32.63 18.16
CA GLY A 78 14.98 32.66 17.68
C GLY A 78 15.52 31.30 17.24
N GLU A 79 14.77 30.22 17.40
CA GLU A 79 15.07 28.94 16.74
C GLU A 79 14.76 29.02 15.24
N TYR A 80 15.36 28.14 14.45
CA TYR A 80 15.22 28.16 12.99
C TYR A 80 13.86 27.68 12.48
N PRO A 81 13.33 28.28 11.40
CA PRO A 81 12.14 27.80 10.72
C PRO A 81 12.37 26.42 10.11
N VAL A 82 11.30 25.64 10.06
CA VAL A 82 11.29 24.28 9.51
C VAL A 82 10.69 24.31 8.10
N LYS A 83 11.29 23.57 7.16
CA LYS A 83 10.64 23.23 5.88
C LYS A 83 10.71 21.72 5.68
N TRP A 84 9.85 21.20 4.81
CA TRP A 84 9.95 19.80 4.41
C TRP A 84 10.01 19.64 2.89
N GLU A 85 10.68 18.57 2.47
CA GLU A 85 10.89 18.22 1.08
C GLU A 85 10.43 16.78 0.84
N LYS A 86 9.73 16.59 -0.29
CA LYS A 86 9.20 15.29 -0.66
C LYS A 86 10.29 14.41 -1.26
N THR A 87 10.43 13.19 -0.74
CA THR A 87 11.29 12.15 -1.32
C THR A 87 10.47 11.08 -2.05
N SER A 88 11.14 10.19 -2.78
CA SER A 88 10.50 9.05 -3.46
C SER A 88 10.21 7.92 -2.48
N GLY A 89 9.11 8.05 -1.74
CA GLY A 89 8.73 7.11 -0.69
C GLY A 89 9.82 7.01 0.39
N TYR A 90 10.16 5.80 0.80
CA TYR A 90 11.21 5.56 1.81
C TYR A 90 12.61 5.36 1.23
N SER A 91 12.83 5.66 -0.07
CA SER A 91 14.15 5.50 -0.68
C SER A 91 15.19 6.40 -0.05
N THR A 92 16.34 5.83 0.31
CA THR A 92 17.50 6.56 0.86
C THR A 92 18.59 6.86 -0.19
N SER A 93 18.33 6.61 -1.47
CA SER A 93 19.36 6.71 -2.52
C SER A 93 19.99 8.10 -2.61
N ALA A 94 19.16 9.16 -2.56
CA ALA A 94 19.63 10.54 -2.61
C ALA A 94 20.40 10.92 -1.33
N LEU A 95 19.90 10.52 -0.16
CA LEU A 95 20.56 10.69 1.13
C LEU A 95 21.97 10.09 1.10
N VAL A 96 22.11 8.82 0.70
CA VAL A 96 23.40 8.12 0.64
C VAL A 96 24.34 8.77 -0.39
N GLN A 97 23.83 9.26 -1.52
CA GLN A 97 24.66 10.00 -2.49
C GLN A 97 25.18 11.33 -1.92
N GLY A 98 24.34 12.10 -1.23
CA GLY A 98 24.73 13.34 -0.57
C GLY A 98 25.78 13.11 0.53
N LEU A 99 25.58 12.10 1.37
CA LEU A 99 26.55 11.70 2.40
C LEU A 99 27.91 11.30 1.80
N LYS A 100 27.91 10.52 0.70
CA LYS A 100 29.15 10.15 -0.02
C LYS A 100 29.87 11.34 -0.64
N ALA A 101 29.11 12.34 -1.11
CA ALA A 101 29.66 13.55 -1.70
C ALA A 101 30.13 14.57 -0.65
N ALA A 102 29.94 14.28 0.65
CA ALA A 102 30.13 15.24 1.74
C ALA A 102 29.41 16.57 1.45
N ASP A 103 28.15 16.46 1.01
CA ASP A 103 27.39 17.60 0.51
C ASP A 103 27.12 18.63 1.62
N LYS A 104 27.68 19.82 1.45
CA LYS A 104 27.55 20.94 2.39
C LYS A 104 26.39 21.87 2.08
N THR A 105 25.63 21.67 1.01
CA THR A 105 24.62 22.64 0.59
C THR A 105 23.32 22.58 1.39
N GLY A 106 23.20 21.67 2.37
CA GLY A 106 21.99 21.44 3.17
C GLY A 106 21.04 20.40 2.57
N ALA A 107 21.38 19.80 1.42
CA ALA A 107 20.49 18.89 0.69
C ALA A 107 20.38 17.49 1.32
N VAL A 108 21.31 17.13 2.21
CA VAL A 108 21.20 15.91 3.04
C VAL A 108 20.10 16.06 4.09
N GLY A 109 19.81 17.30 4.49
CA GLY A 109 18.78 17.67 5.45
C GLY A 109 19.22 17.53 6.90
N ASN A 110 18.29 17.82 7.82
CA ASN A 110 18.47 17.75 9.27
C ASN A 110 17.65 16.60 9.88
N LEU A 111 16.48 16.31 9.28
CA LEU A 111 15.58 15.25 9.71
C LEU A 111 15.08 14.45 8.52
N ILE A 112 14.86 13.15 8.71
CA ILE A 112 14.18 12.30 7.73
C ILE A 112 13.13 11.41 8.40
N PHE A 113 11.96 11.31 7.78
CA PHE A 113 10.91 10.34 8.12
C PHE A 113 11.19 9.03 7.38
N ASN A 114 11.78 8.04 8.07
CA ASN A 114 12.18 6.78 7.45
C ASN A 114 12.28 5.62 8.46
N TYR A 115 12.68 4.44 7.99
CA TYR A 115 12.94 3.24 8.79
C TYR A 115 14.35 3.25 9.42
N PRO A 116 14.60 2.44 10.47
CA PRO A 116 15.89 2.37 11.16
C PRO A 116 17.12 2.11 10.27
N ALA A 117 16.93 1.46 9.12
CA ALA A 117 18.00 1.26 8.12
C ALA A 117 18.63 2.58 7.65
N ALA A 118 17.84 3.65 7.53
CA ALA A 118 18.34 4.98 7.17
C ALA A 118 19.26 5.57 8.26
N ALA A 119 18.92 5.37 9.54
CA ALA A 119 19.76 5.79 10.66
C ALA A 119 21.13 5.10 10.60
N SER A 120 21.14 3.82 10.25
CA SER A 120 22.39 3.08 10.07
C SER A 120 23.24 3.60 8.90
N GLN A 121 22.59 3.93 7.78
CA GLN A 121 23.27 4.53 6.64
C GLN A 121 23.88 5.88 7.01
N ILE A 122 23.16 6.73 7.74
CA ILE A 122 23.65 8.02 8.25
C ILE A 122 24.86 7.81 9.19
N ALA A 123 24.73 6.85 10.12
CA ALA A 123 25.77 6.54 11.09
C ALA A 123 27.07 6.01 10.47
N SER A 124 26.99 5.33 9.32
CA SER A 124 28.18 4.89 8.57
C SER A 124 29.08 6.03 8.10
N PHE A 125 28.58 7.27 8.09
CA PHE A 125 29.33 8.50 7.81
C PHE A 125 29.58 9.38 9.05
N ARG A 126 29.21 8.90 10.26
CA ARG A 126 29.25 9.66 11.52
C ARG A 126 28.43 10.96 11.48
N MET A 127 27.33 10.93 10.74
CA MET A 127 26.44 12.06 10.51
C MET A 127 25.12 11.95 11.30
N GLN A 128 25.03 11.04 12.27
CA GLN A 128 23.83 10.88 13.10
C GLN A 128 23.72 12.03 14.11
N LEU A 129 22.50 12.53 14.34
CA LEU A 129 22.22 13.48 15.42
C LEU A 129 21.62 12.74 16.61
N ASP A 130 22.36 12.71 17.72
CA ASP A 130 21.90 12.08 18.96
C ASP A 130 20.88 12.96 19.69
N PHE A 131 19.70 12.39 19.95
CA PHE A 131 18.60 12.99 20.69
C PHE A 131 18.58 12.63 22.17
N THR A 132 19.53 11.85 22.68
CA THR A 132 19.57 11.51 24.10
C THR A 132 19.51 12.78 24.96
N GLY A 133 18.59 12.78 25.93
CA GLY A 133 18.40 13.88 26.86
C GLY A 133 17.49 15.03 26.38
N ILE A 134 16.97 15.02 25.15
CA ILE A 134 15.97 16.03 24.76
C ILE A 134 14.70 15.90 25.61
N ASN A 135 14.05 17.02 25.90
CA ASN A 135 12.79 17.01 26.62
C ASN A 135 11.70 16.26 25.83
N GLY A 136 10.92 15.42 26.52
CA GLY A 136 9.80 14.68 25.93
C GLY A 136 10.10 13.25 25.48
N LEU A 137 11.35 12.78 25.45
CA LEU A 137 11.62 11.37 25.13
C LEU A 137 10.86 10.39 26.05
N ASN A 138 10.67 10.78 27.31
CA ASN A 138 9.94 10.00 28.31
C ASN A 138 8.43 9.89 28.03
N THR A 139 7.88 10.65 27.07
CA THR A 139 6.47 10.51 26.64
C THR A 139 6.26 9.30 25.75
N ILE A 140 7.31 8.83 25.05
CA ILE A 140 7.28 7.61 24.23
C ILE A 140 7.33 6.39 25.16
N ALA A 141 6.53 5.36 24.85
CA ALA A 141 6.59 4.11 25.60
C ALA A 141 7.96 3.43 25.40
N PRO A 142 8.67 3.02 26.48
CA PRO A 142 10.08 2.60 26.40
C PRO A 142 10.35 1.46 25.43
N GLN A 143 9.41 0.54 25.27
CA GLN A 143 9.50 -0.62 24.39
C GLN A 143 9.71 -0.22 22.92
N PHE A 144 9.19 0.94 22.49
CA PHE A 144 9.41 1.42 21.13
C PHE A 144 10.79 2.06 20.96
N LEU A 145 11.39 2.60 22.02
CA LEU A 145 12.73 3.21 21.98
C LEU A 145 13.84 2.16 21.91
N GLU A 146 13.55 0.90 22.25
CA GLU A 146 14.53 -0.19 22.22
C GLU A 146 15.12 -0.46 20.84
N ILE A 147 14.44 -0.02 19.76
CA ILE A 147 14.98 -0.09 18.40
C ILE A 147 16.37 0.56 18.30
N ASN A 148 16.65 1.63 19.05
CA ASN A 148 17.95 2.31 19.06
C ASN A 148 19.10 1.42 19.57
N LYS A 149 18.80 0.39 20.36
CA LYS A 149 19.81 -0.59 20.82
C LYS A 149 20.27 -1.51 19.69
N ASN A 150 19.50 -1.58 18.60
CA ASN A 150 19.65 -2.56 17.51
C ASN A 150 19.86 -1.87 16.15
N ILE A 151 20.63 -0.78 16.09
CA ILE A 151 20.97 -0.08 14.85
C ILE A 151 22.48 -0.14 14.60
N ALA A 152 22.86 -0.60 13.41
CA ALA A 152 24.23 -0.60 12.96
C ALA A 152 24.79 0.81 12.81
N GLY A 153 26.04 1.01 13.22
CA GLY A 153 26.69 2.31 13.28
C GLY A 153 26.39 3.17 14.52
N ILE A 154 25.45 2.79 15.39
CA ILE A 154 25.03 3.62 16.54
C ILE A 154 25.71 3.16 17.84
N GLU A 155 26.13 4.12 18.67
CA GLU A 155 26.78 3.84 19.96
C GLU A 155 25.74 3.50 21.04
N ASN A 156 26.14 2.68 22.02
CA ASN A 156 25.25 2.26 23.10
C ASN A 156 24.83 3.47 23.96
N GLY A 157 23.52 3.75 24.01
CA GLY A 157 22.95 4.86 24.77
C GLY A 157 22.60 6.10 23.94
N GLU A 158 22.96 6.14 22.65
CA GLU A 158 22.46 7.17 21.72
C GLU A 158 20.99 6.91 21.34
N THR A 159 20.23 7.98 21.17
CA THR A 159 18.85 7.94 20.66
C THR A 159 18.82 8.69 19.33
N VAL A 160 18.91 7.98 18.22
CA VAL A 160 18.95 8.59 16.87
C VAL A 160 17.68 8.38 16.07
N VAL A 161 16.82 7.46 16.52
CA VAL A 161 15.52 7.13 15.94
C VAL A 161 14.43 7.43 16.97
N LEU A 162 13.51 8.32 16.61
CA LEU A 162 12.28 8.55 17.35
C LEU A 162 11.12 7.77 16.68
N PRO A 163 10.63 6.69 17.30
CA PRO A 163 9.61 5.81 16.73
C PRO A 163 8.22 6.45 16.79
N ILE A 164 7.94 7.42 15.92
CA ILE A 164 6.75 8.26 16.05
C ILE A 164 5.45 7.58 15.67
N SER A 165 5.47 6.71 14.66
CA SER A 165 4.27 6.20 14.01
C SER A 165 4.37 4.71 13.79
N LYS A 166 3.31 3.98 14.14
CA LYS A 166 3.22 2.53 13.88
C LYS A 166 1.95 2.17 13.12
N SER A 167 2.07 1.10 12.37
CA SER A 167 1.10 0.37 11.57
C SER A 167 1.54 -1.10 11.61
N THR A 168 0.67 -2.00 11.21
CA THR A 168 0.90 -3.44 11.33
C THR A 168 0.31 -4.19 10.16
N SER A 169 0.55 -5.49 10.09
CA SER A 169 -0.06 -6.38 9.10
C SER A 169 -1.48 -6.77 9.54
N VAL A 170 -2.45 -6.60 8.65
CA VAL A 170 -3.87 -6.93 8.85
C VAL A 170 -4.26 -7.99 7.84
N LEU A 171 -4.91 -9.04 8.31
CA LEU A 171 -5.59 -10.04 7.49
C LEU A 171 -7.04 -9.57 7.26
N THR A 172 -7.40 -9.29 6.01
CA THR A 172 -8.77 -8.98 5.61
C THR A 172 -9.40 -10.17 4.88
N ILE A 173 -10.61 -10.53 5.30
CA ILE A 173 -11.41 -11.67 4.84
C ILE A 173 -12.57 -11.14 3.99
N ASN A 174 -12.78 -11.75 2.82
CA ASN A 174 -13.98 -11.54 2.00
C ASN A 174 -15.08 -12.51 2.48
N LEU A 175 -16.02 -12.01 3.29
CA LEU A 175 -17.05 -12.82 3.94
C LEU A 175 -17.97 -13.56 2.96
N PRO A 176 -18.61 -12.91 1.96
CA PRO A 176 -19.52 -13.60 1.05
C PRO A 176 -18.80 -14.63 0.19
N LEU A 177 -17.55 -14.34 -0.23
CA LEU A 177 -16.74 -15.31 -0.96
C LEU A 177 -16.32 -16.51 -0.07
N LEU A 178 -15.91 -16.26 1.17
CA LEU A 178 -15.58 -17.31 2.13
C LEU A 178 -16.79 -18.20 2.40
N GLY A 179 -17.98 -17.61 2.61
CA GLY A 179 -19.22 -18.37 2.76
C GLY A 179 -19.50 -19.27 1.56
N SER A 180 -19.39 -18.74 0.33
CA SER A 180 -19.56 -19.51 -0.90
C SER A 180 -18.61 -20.71 -1.01
N VAL A 181 -17.34 -20.52 -0.63
CA VAL A 181 -16.33 -21.58 -0.64
C VAL A 181 -16.63 -22.63 0.43
N LEU A 182 -16.95 -22.20 1.66
CA LEU A 182 -17.26 -23.10 2.77
C LEU A 182 -18.51 -23.95 2.49
N THR A 183 -19.59 -23.35 1.99
CA THR A 183 -20.81 -24.08 1.59
C THR A 183 -20.49 -25.21 0.62
N ARG A 184 -19.72 -24.93 -0.44
CA ARG A 184 -19.32 -25.93 -1.44
C ARG A 184 -18.37 -27.01 -0.87
N MET A 185 -17.49 -26.64 0.05
CA MET A 185 -16.62 -27.61 0.72
C MET A 185 -17.42 -28.54 1.65
N ILE A 186 -18.43 -28.02 2.35
CA ILE A 186 -19.35 -28.81 3.19
C ILE A 186 -20.10 -29.83 2.32
N GLU A 187 -20.61 -29.41 1.15
CA GLU A 187 -21.26 -30.30 0.18
C GLU A 187 -20.33 -31.43 -0.32
N LYS A 188 -19.00 -31.25 -0.22
CA LYS A 188 -17.98 -32.25 -0.56
C LYS A 188 -17.35 -32.91 0.66
N GLY A 189 -18.00 -32.83 1.82
CA GLY A 189 -17.66 -33.57 3.03
C GLY A 189 -16.61 -32.93 3.92
N ALA A 190 -16.31 -31.63 3.77
CA ALA A 190 -15.50 -30.91 4.74
C ALA A 190 -16.30 -30.63 6.02
N THR A 191 -15.65 -30.76 7.19
CA THR A 191 -16.24 -30.42 8.48
C THR A 191 -15.96 -28.96 8.82
N VAL A 192 -17.01 -28.19 9.10
CA VAL A 192 -16.94 -26.77 9.45
C VAL A 192 -17.69 -26.55 10.76
N ASP A 193 -17.09 -25.80 11.68
CA ASP A 193 -17.75 -25.36 12.91
C ASP A 193 -18.61 -24.12 12.63
N ASN A 194 -19.94 -24.33 12.58
CA ASN A 194 -20.93 -23.27 12.43
C ASN A 194 -21.59 -22.92 13.77
N THR A 195 -20.87 -23.02 14.89
CA THR A 195 -21.37 -22.65 16.23
C THR A 195 -20.86 -21.29 16.69
N GLU A 196 -21.37 -20.81 17.83
CA GLU A 196 -20.95 -19.52 18.42
C GLU A 196 -19.46 -19.48 18.78
N ALA A 197 -18.79 -20.63 18.82
CA ALA A 197 -17.33 -20.73 19.01
C ALA A 197 -16.53 -20.26 17.79
N SER A 198 -17.14 -20.21 16.59
CA SER A 198 -16.52 -19.77 15.33
C SER A 198 -17.33 -18.65 14.66
N PRO A 199 -17.40 -17.46 15.28
CA PRO A 199 -18.25 -16.36 14.81
C PRO A 199 -17.86 -15.80 13.42
N ILE A 200 -16.60 -15.85 12.99
CA ILE A 200 -16.18 -15.39 11.66
C ILE A 200 -16.71 -16.37 10.60
N ILE A 201 -16.59 -17.67 10.83
CA ILE A 201 -17.16 -18.70 9.96
C ILE A 201 -18.68 -18.54 9.85
N GLN A 202 -19.40 -18.35 10.98
CA GLN A 202 -20.84 -18.10 10.94
C GLN A 202 -21.19 -16.84 10.12
N LYS A 203 -20.44 -15.74 10.31
CA LYS A 203 -20.65 -14.50 9.57
C LYS A 203 -20.44 -14.71 8.07
N ALA A 204 -19.43 -15.47 7.67
CA ALA A 204 -19.16 -15.77 6.27
C ALA A 204 -20.31 -16.55 5.61
N LEU A 205 -20.79 -17.62 6.27
CA LEU A 205 -21.93 -18.40 5.78
C LEU A 205 -23.20 -17.54 5.63
N LYS A 206 -23.52 -16.71 6.63
CA LYS A 206 -24.65 -15.78 6.59
C LYS A 206 -24.49 -14.70 5.51
N ALA A 207 -23.28 -14.18 5.31
CA ALA A 207 -22.99 -13.19 4.27
C ALA A 207 -23.26 -13.77 2.87
N TRP A 208 -22.87 -15.02 2.63
CA TRP A 208 -23.16 -15.70 1.36
C TRP A 208 -24.66 -15.93 1.13
N GLU A 209 -25.40 -16.35 2.16
CA GLU A 209 -26.85 -16.52 2.07
C GLU A 209 -27.55 -15.19 1.72
N ALA A 210 -27.14 -14.12 2.38
CA ALA A 210 -27.69 -12.77 2.22
C ALA A 210 -27.19 -12.01 0.98
N ALA A 211 -26.13 -12.48 0.31
CA ALA A 211 -25.56 -11.84 -0.86
C ALA A 211 -26.61 -11.71 -1.99
N SER A 212 -26.56 -10.59 -2.71
CA SER A 212 -27.48 -10.33 -3.82
C SER A 212 -27.23 -11.25 -5.01
N GLU A 213 -28.23 -11.46 -5.88
CA GLU A 213 -28.04 -12.28 -7.09
C GLU A 213 -26.92 -11.76 -7.99
N GLY A 214 -26.74 -10.44 -8.09
CA GLY A 214 -25.66 -9.84 -8.87
C GLY A 214 -24.28 -10.11 -8.27
N GLU A 215 -24.15 -10.02 -6.95
CA GLU A 215 -22.92 -10.34 -6.23
C GLU A 215 -22.58 -11.83 -6.32
N LYS A 216 -23.59 -12.70 -6.10
CA LYS A 216 -23.47 -14.16 -6.28
C LYS A 216 -23.00 -14.49 -7.69
N ALA A 217 -23.55 -13.84 -8.72
CA ALA A 217 -23.14 -14.04 -10.11
C ALA A 217 -21.67 -13.65 -10.35
N VAL A 218 -21.20 -12.52 -9.80
CA VAL A 218 -19.78 -12.11 -9.92
C VAL A 218 -18.85 -13.05 -9.17
N ILE A 219 -19.20 -13.44 -7.94
CA ILE A 219 -18.45 -14.43 -7.16
C ILE A 219 -18.34 -15.74 -7.94
N LEU A 220 -19.44 -16.25 -8.48
CA LEU A 220 -19.46 -17.50 -9.24
C LEU A 220 -18.76 -17.37 -10.61
N GLN A 221 -18.70 -16.19 -11.20
CA GLN A 221 -17.89 -15.95 -12.39
C GLN A 221 -16.38 -16.07 -12.10
N LYS A 222 -15.95 -15.54 -10.95
CA LYS A 222 -14.53 -15.57 -10.52
C LYS A 222 -14.13 -16.89 -9.88
N TRP A 223 -15.07 -17.56 -9.23
CA TRP A 223 -14.90 -18.85 -8.55
C TRP A 223 -15.93 -19.87 -9.06
N PRO A 224 -15.82 -20.29 -10.33
CA PRO A 224 -16.80 -21.15 -10.98
C PRO A 224 -17.03 -22.47 -10.25
N VAL A 225 -18.24 -23.02 -10.37
CA VAL A 225 -18.58 -24.32 -9.77
C VAL A 225 -17.77 -25.44 -10.44
N GLU A 226 -17.59 -25.33 -11.75
CA GLU A 226 -16.77 -26.21 -12.59
C GLU A 226 -15.26 -26.09 -12.34
N ALA A 227 -14.83 -25.16 -11.49
CA ALA A 227 -13.46 -25.12 -11.00
C ALA A 227 -13.18 -26.22 -9.97
N PHE A 228 -14.20 -26.91 -9.43
CA PHE A 228 -13.97 -28.04 -8.54
C PHE A 228 -13.06 -29.10 -9.17
N ASN A 229 -12.03 -29.52 -8.45
CA ASN A 229 -11.05 -30.51 -8.89
C ASN A 229 -11.13 -31.76 -8.00
N GLU A 230 -11.95 -32.73 -8.40
CA GLU A 230 -12.15 -33.97 -7.63
C GLU A 230 -10.86 -34.75 -7.40
N THR A 231 -9.99 -34.82 -8.42
CA THR A 231 -8.72 -35.56 -8.32
C THR A 231 -7.83 -34.98 -7.22
N THR A 232 -7.64 -33.66 -7.22
CA THR A 232 -6.79 -32.96 -6.24
C THR A 232 -7.44 -32.95 -4.85
N TRP A 233 -8.77 -32.79 -4.81
CA TRP A 233 -9.54 -32.83 -3.56
C TRP A 233 -9.40 -34.19 -2.87
N ASN A 234 -9.49 -35.29 -3.61
CA ASN A 234 -9.39 -36.64 -3.08
C ASN A 234 -7.95 -37.01 -2.73
N SER A 235 -6.97 -36.66 -3.58
CA SER A 235 -5.55 -36.93 -3.28
C SER A 235 -5.03 -36.16 -2.07
N SER A 236 -5.69 -35.06 -1.71
CA SER A 236 -5.35 -34.20 -0.56
C SER A 236 -6.19 -34.48 0.69
N ALA A 237 -6.93 -35.59 0.74
CA ALA A 237 -7.84 -35.91 1.85
C ALA A 237 -7.14 -35.94 3.22
N THR A 238 -5.86 -36.33 3.26
CA THR A 238 -5.04 -36.35 4.49
C THR A 238 -4.89 -34.97 5.14
N LEU A 239 -4.99 -33.87 4.38
CA LEU A 239 -4.97 -32.51 4.93
C LEU A 239 -6.21 -32.21 5.78
N ARG A 240 -7.31 -32.92 5.53
CA ARG A 240 -8.64 -32.68 6.11
C ARG A 240 -9.11 -33.76 7.09
N ASN A 241 -8.44 -34.91 7.13
CA ASN A 241 -8.82 -35.99 8.04
C ASN A 241 -8.74 -35.53 9.51
N GLY A 242 -9.86 -35.61 10.23
CA GLY A 242 -9.96 -35.15 11.62
C GLY A 242 -9.82 -33.63 11.79
N TYR A 243 -9.92 -32.86 10.71
CA TYR A 243 -9.76 -31.41 10.72
C TYR A 243 -11.12 -30.72 10.58
N THR A 244 -11.50 -29.97 11.61
CA THR A 244 -12.67 -29.08 11.56
C THR A 244 -12.20 -27.67 11.29
N ILE A 245 -12.77 -27.03 10.27
CA ILE A 245 -12.51 -25.62 9.96
C ILE A 245 -13.23 -24.76 11.02
N THR A 246 -12.48 -23.97 11.78
CA THR A 246 -12.95 -23.07 12.84
C THR A 246 -12.31 -21.70 12.68
N ASP A 247 -12.68 -20.70 13.48
CA ASP A 247 -12.01 -19.38 13.49
C ASP A 247 -10.52 -19.46 13.86
N ASN A 248 -10.04 -20.56 14.43
CA ASN A 248 -8.62 -20.72 14.76
C ASN A 248 -7.72 -20.72 13.52
N VAL A 249 -8.26 -20.99 12.33
CA VAL A 249 -7.50 -20.89 11.07
C VAL A 249 -6.96 -19.50 10.80
N PHE A 250 -7.48 -18.46 11.46
CA PHE A 250 -7.03 -17.08 11.32
C PHE A 250 -6.07 -16.64 12.45
N LYS A 251 -5.81 -17.48 13.45
CA LYS A 251 -5.05 -17.11 14.66
C LYS A 251 -3.57 -17.46 14.59
N THR A 252 -3.20 -18.45 13.78
CA THR A 252 -1.82 -18.93 13.66
C THR A 252 -1.40 -18.98 12.19
N THR A 253 -0.13 -18.71 11.93
CA THR A 253 0.43 -18.75 10.58
C THR A 253 0.30 -20.17 10.00
N ASP A 254 0.56 -21.22 10.79
CA ASP A 254 0.49 -22.60 10.32
C ASP A 254 -0.94 -23.02 9.96
N ASP A 255 -1.95 -22.67 10.76
CA ASP A 255 -3.34 -23.00 10.44
C ASP A 255 -3.86 -22.18 9.26
N TYR A 256 -3.46 -20.91 9.14
CA TYR A 256 -3.81 -20.05 8.00
C TYR A 256 -3.25 -20.61 6.68
N LEU A 257 -1.95 -20.92 6.65
CA LEU A 257 -1.29 -21.49 5.47
C LEU A 257 -1.87 -22.86 5.11
N LYS A 258 -2.15 -23.71 6.11
CA LYS A 258 -2.84 -24.99 5.90
C LYS A 258 -4.23 -24.79 5.30
N PHE A 259 -5.00 -23.84 5.82
CA PHE A 259 -6.35 -23.57 5.36
C PHE A 259 -6.38 -23.14 3.88
N ILE A 260 -5.51 -22.22 3.45
CA ILE A 260 -5.46 -21.81 2.05
C ILE A 260 -5.01 -22.94 1.11
N VAL A 261 -4.18 -23.89 1.58
CA VAL A 261 -3.84 -25.11 0.82
C VAL A 261 -5.04 -26.05 0.70
N ILE A 262 -5.81 -26.22 1.78
CA ILE A 262 -7.05 -27.01 1.74
C ILE A 262 -8.02 -26.42 0.72
N VAL A 263 -8.25 -25.11 0.76
CA VAL A 263 -9.11 -24.44 -0.25
C VAL A 263 -8.52 -24.59 -1.64
N ARG A 264 -7.20 -24.43 -1.81
CA ARG A 264 -6.54 -24.61 -3.10
C ARG A 264 -6.77 -26.01 -3.68
N SER A 265 -6.75 -27.05 -2.83
CA SER A 265 -7.00 -28.43 -3.26
C SER A 265 -8.42 -28.66 -3.80
N PHE A 266 -9.38 -27.79 -3.44
CA PHE A 266 -10.75 -27.86 -3.93
C PHE A 266 -10.88 -27.34 -5.36
N PHE A 267 -10.09 -26.32 -5.73
CA PHE A 267 -10.21 -25.63 -7.02
C PHE A 267 -9.04 -25.96 -7.96
N LYS A 268 -9.31 -26.16 -9.26
CA LYS A 268 -8.26 -26.18 -10.28
C LYS A 268 -7.69 -24.77 -10.51
N HIS A 269 -6.41 -24.68 -10.83
CA HIS A 269 -5.75 -23.45 -11.24
C HIS A 269 -5.81 -23.28 -12.78
N GLY A 270 -5.77 -22.04 -13.26
CA GLY A 270 -5.70 -21.71 -14.69
C GLY A 270 -7.07 -21.63 -15.37
N ASN A 271 -7.14 -21.98 -16.66
CA ASN A 271 -8.32 -21.73 -17.50
C ASN A 271 -9.61 -22.36 -16.93
N GLY A 272 -10.63 -21.52 -16.71
CA GLY A 272 -11.89 -21.90 -16.08
C GLY A 272 -11.75 -22.33 -14.60
N GLY A 273 -10.64 -21.97 -13.96
CA GLY A 273 -10.31 -22.24 -12.57
C GLY A 273 -10.17 -20.96 -11.75
N VAL A 274 -9.59 -21.10 -10.56
CA VAL A 274 -9.27 -19.99 -9.65
C VAL A 274 -7.77 -19.75 -9.70
N ASP A 275 -7.32 -18.52 -9.94
CA ASP A 275 -5.90 -18.20 -10.04
C ASP A 275 -5.19 -18.44 -8.69
N TYR A 276 -5.60 -17.73 -7.65
CA TYR A 276 -5.02 -17.76 -6.30
C TYR A 276 -6.09 -17.70 -5.22
N ILE A 277 -5.74 -18.16 -4.00
CA ILE A 277 -6.67 -18.18 -2.86
C ILE A 277 -6.50 -16.91 -2.00
N ALA A 278 -5.26 -16.52 -1.75
CA ALA A 278 -4.90 -15.41 -0.89
C ALA A 278 -3.79 -14.55 -1.52
N SER A 279 -3.57 -13.36 -0.95
CA SER A 279 -2.43 -12.50 -1.29
C SER A 279 -1.75 -11.92 -0.06
N THR A 280 -0.47 -11.58 -0.19
CA THR A 280 0.28 -10.75 0.77
C THR A 280 1.02 -9.62 0.05
N ASP A 281 0.93 -8.40 0.57
CA ASP A 281 1.59 -7.22 0.03
C ASP A 281 3.01 -7.01 0.56
N ALA A 282 3.38 -7.70 1.65
CA ALA A 282 4.64 -7.48 2.35
C ALA A 282 5.22 -8.80 2.87
N LEU A 283 5.44 -9.76 1.97
CA LEU A 283 6.06 -11.05 2.30
C LEU A 283 7.32 -10.94 3.17
N PRO A 284 8.24 -9.94 3.01
CA PRO A 284 9.35 -9.81 3.94
C PRO A 284 8.94 -9.68 5.40
N ASN A 285 7.84 -8.97 5.70
CA ASN A 285 7.33 -8.89 7.08
C ASN A 285 6.84 -10.24 7.55
N ASP A 286 6.02 -10.93 6.74
CA ASP A 286 5.48 -12.24 7.08
C ASP A 286 6.63 -13.25 7.30
N PHE A 287 7.70 -13.12 6.51
CA PHE A 287 8.91 -13.90 6.64
C PHE A 287 9.65 -13.60 7.95
N TYR A 288 9.93 -12.32 8.25
CA TYR A 288 10.63 -11.92 9.48
C TYR A 288 9.84 -12.29 10.73
N THR A 289 8.53 -12.08 10.71
CA THR A 289 7.62 -12.47 11.78
C THR A 289 7.62 -13.98 11.92
N ARG A 290 7.62 -14.75 10.83
CA ARG A 290 7.65 -16.21 10.93
C ARG A 290 8.97 -16.74 11.50
N VAL A 291 10.10 -16.15 11.12
CA VAL A 291 11.40 -16.47 11.74
C VAL A 291 11.34 -16.20 13.25
N ALA A 292 10.85 -15.01 13.65
CA ALA A 292 10.70 -14.69 15.07
C ALA A 292 9.75 -15.66 15.82
N GLN A 293 8.65 -16.08 15.18
CA GLN A 293 7.66 -17.00 15.75
C GLN A 293 8.15 -18.45 15.94
N ASP A 294 9.23 -18.87 15.28
CA ASP A 294 9.83 -20.21 15.48
C ASP A 294 10.80 -20.22 16.68
N GLY A 295 10.89 -19.10 17.42
CA GLY A 295 11.42 -19.02 18.78
C GLY A 295 12.94 -18.91 18.88
N LYS A 296 13.63 -18.61 17.77
CA LYS A 296 15.10 -18.67 17.75
C LYS A 296 15.81 -17.33 17.80
N ASN A 297 15.37 -16.29 17.05
CA ASN A 297 15.77 -14.87 17.14
C ASN A 297 14.93 -14.00 16.18
N LEU A 298 14.94 -12.66 16.33
CA LEU A 298 14.50 -11.75 15.26
C LEU A 298 15.39 -11.96 14.02
N PHE A 299 14.82 -11.87 12.81
CA PHE A 299 15.60 -11.93 11.58
C PHE A 299 16.15 -10.56 11.17
N PRO A 300 17.44 -10.45 10.82
CA PRO A 300 18.49 -11.43 11.04
C PRO A 300 18.95 -11.37 12.50
N LYS A 301 19.57 -12.46 12.95
CA LYS A 301 20.16 -12.58 14.29
C LYS A 301 21.04 -11.37 14.61
N THR A 302 20.78 -10.77 15.76
CA THR A 302 21.70 -9.83 16.39
C THR A 302 22.81 -10.64 17.06
N ASN A 303 24.05 -10.47 16.64
CA ASN A 303 25.20 -10.97 17.40
C ASN A 303 25.18 -10.31 18.78
N ALA A 304 25.25 -11.13 19.84
CA ALA A 304 25.03 -10.72 21.23
C ALA A 304 25.94 -9.55 21.68
N ALA A 305 25.52 -8.93 22.80
CA ALA A 305 26.16 -7.78 23.43
C ALA A 305 27.69 -7.92 23.53
N GLY A 306 28.41 -6.91 23.03
CA GLY A 306 29.87 -6.83 23.11
C GLY A 306 30.62 -7.33 21.88
N THR A 307 29.94 -7.93 20.90
CA THR A 307 30.55 -8.25 19.60
C THR A 307 30.27 -7.14 18.59
N GLU A 308 31.08 -6.10 18.75
CA GLU A 308 31.29 -4.94 17.89
C GLU A 308 30.19 -3.86 17.97
N VAL A 309 30.56 -2.76 18.64
CA VAL A 309 30.07 -1.41 18.35
C VAL A 309 29.75 -1.33 16.85
N TYR A 310 28.61 -0.77 16.45
CA TYR A 310 28.16 -0.62 15.05
C TYR A 310 27.25 -1.73 14.44
N GLY A 311 26.53 -2.50 15.26
CA GLY A 311 25.28 -3.24 14.96
C GLY A 311 25.30 -4.42 14.00
N GLY A 312 26.22 -5.35 14.22
CA GLY A 312 25.86 -6.67 14.78
C GLY A 312 24.80 -7.55 14.11
N PHE A 313 24.37 -7.33 12.86
CA PHE A 313 23.40 -8.22 12.18
C PHE A 313 24.11 -9.30 11.35
N ASP A 314 23.81 -10.57 11.62
CA ASP A 314 24.39 -11.71 10.91
C ASP A 314 23.44 -12.25 9.82
N PHE A 315 23.66 -11.81 8.58
CA PHE A 315 23.01 -12.41 7.41
C PHE A 315 23.76 -13.64 6.88
N LYS A 316 25.02 -13.83 7.27
CA LYS A 316 25.90 -14.86 6.71
C LYS A 316 25.51 -16.24 7.23
N SER A 317 25.15 -16.37 8.50
CA SER A 317 24.66 -17.64 9.05
C SER A 317 23.43 -18.15 8.32
N TYR A 318 22.46 -17.29 8.01
CA TYR A 318 21.24 -17.65 7.27
C TYR A 318 21.50 -18.17 5.84
N VAL A 319 22.65 -17.87 5.24
CA VAL A 319 23.02 -18.35 3.89
C VAL A 319 24.12 -19.43 3.90
N THR A 320 24.61 -19.80 5.09
CA THR A 320 25.67 -20.80 5.25
C THR A 320 25.05 -22.14 5.62
N ALA A 321 25.10 -23.11 4.70
CA ALA A 321 24.56 -24.44 4.95
C ALA A 321 25.16 -25.08 6.22
N GLY A 322 24.30 -25.69 7.04
CA GLY A 322 24.69 -26.38 8.27
C GLY A 322 24.63 -25.53 9.56
N THR A 323 24.35 -24.23 9.47
CA THR A 323 24.05 -23.40 10.65
C THR A 323 22.61 -23.61 11.12
N GLU A 324 22.31 -23.23 12.37
CA GLU A 324 20.94 -23.27 12.89
C GLU A 324 20.05 -22.28 12.16
N GLU A 325 20.57 -21.09 11.85
CA GLU A 325 19.89 -20.01 11.14
C GLU A 325 19.55 -20.39 9.69
N TYR A 326 20.42 -21.15 9.01
CA TYR A 326 20.11 -21.70 7.69
C TYR A 326 18.98 -22.73 7.73
N ASN A 327 18.98 -23.61 8.74
CA ASN A 327 17.90 -24.59 8.91
C ASN A 327 16.56 -23.91 9.21
N GLU A 328 16.59 -22.82 9.99
CA GLU A 328 15.42 -21.97 10.23
C GLU A 328 14.93 -21.28 8.97
N LEU A 329 15.84 -20.63 8.22
CA LEU A 329 15.52 -20.05 6.91
C LEU A 329 14.84 -21.07 5.99
N GLN A 330 15.41 -22.27 5.93
CA GLN A 330 14.91 -23.36 5.12
C GLN A 330 13.50 -23.79 5.56
N SER A 331 13.27 -23.91 6.87
CA SER A 331 11.95 -24.23 7.44
C SER A 331 10.91 -23.18 7.05
N VAL A 332 11.18 -21.89 7.30
CA VAL A 332 10.26 -20.79 6.98
C VAL A 332 10.02 -20.68 5.48
N PHE A 333 11.10 -20.73 4.69
CA PHE A 333 11.01 -20.69 3.23
C PHE A 333 10.18 -21.87 2.69
N SER A 334 10.30 -23.07 3.25
CA SER A 334 9.52 -24.24 2.81
C SER A 334 8.01 -24.03 2.93
N LYS A 335 7.55 -23.35 3.98
CA LYS A 335 6.12 -23.07 4.21
C LYS A 335 5.57 -22.09 3.18
N PHE A 336 6.25 -20.97 2.97
CA PHE A 336 5.85 -20.00 1.95
C PHE A 336 6.01 -20.55 0.53
N PHE A 337 7.09 -21.28 0.27
CA PHE A 337 7.31 -21.96 -1.00
C PHE A 337 6.18 -22.92 -1.32
N GLN A 338 5.75 -23.76 -0.37
CA GLN A 338 4.66 -24.71 -0.58
C GLN A 338 3.38 -24.02 -1.05
N VAL A 339 2.96 -22.94 -0.37
CA VAL A 339 1.71 -22.24 -0.72
C VAL A 339 1.83 -21.46 -2.02
N ILE A 340 3.01 -20.92 -2.35
CA ILE A 340 3.26 -20.26 -3.65
C ILE A 340 3.27 -21.30 -4.78
N ASN A 341 3.97 -22.42 -4.58
CA ASN A 341 4.15 -23.48 -5.57
C ASN A 341 2.84 -24.19 -5.93
N LEU A 342 1.86 -24.13 -5.04
CA LEU A 342 0.51 -24.65 -5.25
C LEU A 342 -0.47 -23.60 -5.81
N HIS A 343 -0.03 -22.38 -6.12
CA HIS A 343 -0.91 -21.26 -6.49
C HIS A 343 -1.96 -20.94 -5.42
N ALA A 344 -1.63 -21.15 -4.13
CA ALA A 344 -2.50 -20.77 -3.02
C ALA A 344 -2.27 -19.31 -2.61
N LEU A 345 -1.03 -18.83 -2.65
CA LEU A 345 -0.65 -17.48 -2.24
C LEU A 345 -0.02 -16.67 -3.38
N GLN A 346 -0.60 -15.52 -3.68
CA GLN A 346 0.02 -14.49 -4.53
C GLN A 346 0.92 -13.59 -3.68
N VAL A 347 2.08 -13.22 -4.22
CA VAL A 347 2.96 -12.20 -3.62
C VAL A 347 2.81 -10.88 -4.38
N GLY A 348 2.34 -9.84 -3.68
CA GLY A 348 2.12 -8.48 -4.16
C GLY A 348 3.24 -7.52 -3.79
N GLY A 349 2.89 -6.24 -3.59
CA GLY A 349 3.81 -5.16 -3.22
C GLY A 349 4.41 -4.39 -4.40
N ASP A 350 5.11 -3.28 -4.11
CA ASP A 350 5.71 -2.36 -5.10
C ASP A 350 4.71 -1.79 -6.13
N GLY A 351 3.51 -1.42 -5.68
CA GLY A 351 2.45 -0.88 -6.53
C GLY A 351 1.49 -1.92 -7.11
N SER A 352 1.77 -3.22 -6.96
CA SER A 352 0.84 -4.31 -7.27
C SER A 352 0.20 -4.84 -5.99
N TYR A 353 -0.72 -4.05 -5.41
CA TYR A 353 -1.37 -4.37 -4.13
C TYR A 353 -2.51 -5.37 -4.29
N GLY A 354 -2.60 -6.34 -3.37
CA GLY A 354 -3.64 -7.36 -3.31
C GLY A 354 -5.04 -6.77 -3.20
N SER A 355 -5.16 -5.60 -2.56
CA SER A 355 -6.40 -4.83 -2.39
C SER A 355 -7.17 -4.60 -3.71
N THR A 356 -6.47 -4.34 -4.82
CA THR A 356 -7.10 -4.06 -6.13
C THR A 356 -7.83 -5.27 -6.71
N ARG A 357 -7.30 -6.48 -6.43
CA ARG A 357 -7.90 -7.75 -6.88
C ARG A 357 -8.89 -8.28 -5.84
N PHE A 358 -8.59 -8.08 -4.56
CA PHE A 358 -9.48 -8.42 -3.44
C PHE A 358 -10.85 -7.75 -3.57
N GLN A 359 -10.90 -6.46 -3.90
CA GLN A 359 -12.16 -5.72 -4.16
C GLN A 359 -13.06 -6.35 -5.23
N LYS A 360 -12.50 -7.18 -6.11
CA LYS A 360 -13.21 -7.84 -7.23
C LYS A 360 -13.57 -9.30 -6.95
N HIS A 361 -13.57 -9.70 -5.66
CA HIS A 361 -13.76 -11.07 -5.21
C HIS A 361 -12.74 -12.08 -5.81
N GLU A 362 -11.54 -11.63 -6.19
CA GLU A 362 -10.52 -12.53 -6.75
C GLU A 362 -9.74 -13.28 -5.66
N TYR A 363 -9.74 -12.79 -4.42
CA TYR A 363 -9.06 -13.41 -3.28
C TYR A 363 -10.02 -13.58 -2.10
N LEU A 364 -9.91 -14.71 -1.40
CA LEU A 364 -10.56 -14.90 -0.10
C LEU A 364 -9.92 -14.02 0.98
N PHE A 365 -8.60 -13.87 0.89
CA PHE A 365 -7.79 -13.22 1.90
C PHE A 365 -6.77 -12.27 1.30
N THR A 366 -6.54 -11.15 1.96
CA THR A 366 -5.40 -10.28 1.68
C THR A 366 -4.72 -9.90 2.99
N ILE A 367 -3.40 -10.02 3.04
CA ILE A 367 -2.56 -9.49 4.12
C ILE A 367 -1.89 -8.20 3.62
N GLY A 368 -2.18 -7.10 4.29
CA GLY A 368 -1.66 -5.78 3.93
C GLY A 368 -1.43 -4.88 5.15
N SER A 369 -0.86 -3.70 4.92
CA SER A 369 -0.65 -2.73 6.00
C SER A 369 -1.97 -2.14 6.50
N SER A 370 -2.11 -1.99 7.81
CA SER A 370 -3.25 -1.30 8.44
C SER A 370 -3.44 0.14 7.93
N ALA A 371 -2.36 0.82 7.53
CA ALA A 371 -2.44 2.15 6.94
C ALA A 371 -3.13 2.15 5.56
N GLY A 372 -3.15 1.00 4.88
CA GLY A 372 -3.79 0.80 3.58
C GLY A 372 -5.15 0.08 3.65
N LEU A 373 -5.69 -0.17 4.84
CA LEU A 373 -6.88 -1.01 5.00
C LEU A 373 -8.10 -0.51 4.23
N SER A 374 -8.29 0.81 4.13
CA SER A 374 -9.39 1.41 3.37
C SER A 374 -9.36 1.10 1.87
N TYR A 375 -8.23 0.63 1.33
CA TYR A 375 -8.14 0.21 -0.06
C TYR A 375 -8.69 -1.19 -0.30
N ASN A 376 -9.02 -1.97 0.73
CA ASN A 376 -9.59 -3.31 0.54
C ASN A 376 -11.07 -3.29 0.14
N THR A 377 -11.75 -2.14 0.25
CA THR A 377 -13.18 -2.01 -0.04
C THR A 377 -13.47 -0.76 -0.84
N ILE A 378 -14.66 -0.70 -1.45
CA ILE A 378 -15.13 0.48 -2.18
C ILE A 378 -16.14 1.22 -1.29
N SER A 379 -15.88 2.50 -1.05
CA SER A 379 -16.65 3.32 -0.09
C SER A 379 -17.96 3.89 -0.65
N SER A 380 -18.25 3.70 -1.94
CA SER A 380 -19.39 4.33 -2.63
C SER A 380 -20.24 3.32 -3.38
N LYS A 381 -21.50 3.18 -2.96
CA LYS A 381 -22.56 2.53 -3.73
C LYS A 381 -22.81 3.36 -4.98
N GLY A 382 -22.69 2.75 -6.16
CA GLY A 382 -22.75 3.44 -7.45
C GLY A 382 -22.58 2.44 -8.59
N GLU A 383 -22.65 2.89 -9.83
CA GLU A 383 -22.36 2.07 -11.01
C GLU A 383 -21.04 2.55 -11.60
N THR A 384 -20.12 1.62 -11.84
CA THR A 384 -18.90 1.88 -12.61
C THR A 384 -19.00 1.16 -13.96
N PRO A 385 -18.49 1.76 -15.05
CA PRO A 385 -18.35 1.05 -16.30
C PRO A 385 -17.45 -0.16 -16.12
N SER A 386 -17.97 -1.36 -16.39
CA SER A 386 -17.20 -2.60 -16.31
C SER A 386 -16.67 -3.04 -17.66
N GLU A 387 -17.36 -2.67 -18.74
CA GLU A 387 -16.99 -3.00 -20.11
C GLU A 387 -17.58 -1.97 -21.07
N ILE A 388 -16.80 -1.58 -22.09
CA ILE A 388 -17.28 -0.77 -23.21
C ILE A 388 -16.99 -1.54 -24.49
N THR A 389 -18.01 -1.80 -25.29
CA THR A 389 -17.94 -2.59 -26.52
C THR A 389 -18.31 -1.71 -27.71
N VAL A 390 -17.51 -1.74 -28.78
CA VAL A 390 -17.83 -1.07 -30.03
C VAL A 390 -18.69 -2.00 -30.88
N LEU A 391 -19.87 -1.53 -31.30
CA LEU A 391 -20.93 -2.34 -31.94
C LEU A 391 -20.91 -2.29 -33.47
N LYS A 392 -20.18 -1.33 -34.06
CA LYS A 392 -20.26 -1.05 -35.50
C LYS A 392 -19.37 -1.93 -36.38
N THR A 393 -18.50 -2.72 -35.77
CA THR A 393 -17.82 -3.83 -36.43
C THR A 393 -18.71 -5.06 -36.28
N GLN A 394 -18.97 -5.81 -37.35
CA GLN A 394 -19.67 -7.10 -37.26
C GLN A 394 -18.99 -8.10 -36.29
N GLU A 395 -17.82 -7.74 -35.78
CA GLU A 395 -17.14 -8.33 -34.63
C GLU A 395 -17.31 -7.40 -33.41
N GLN A 396 -18.17 -7.76 -32.46
CA GLN A 396 -18.26 -7.06 -31.17
C GLN A 396 -16.87 -7.03 -30.51
N THR A 397 -16.23 -5.85 -30.49
CA THR A 397 -14.85 -5.71 -29.99
C THR A 397 -14.84 -4.84 -28.75
N GLN A 398 -14.23 -5.34 -27.67
CA GLN A 398 -14.02 -4.56 -26.45
C GLN A 398 -13.10 -3.38 -26.74
N LEU A 399 -13.51 -2.18 -26.32
CA LEU A 399 -12.78 -0.93 -26.53
C LEU A 399 -11.35 -1.00 -25.95
N ASP A 400 -11.18 -1.67 -24.82
CA ASP A 400 -9.88 -1.88 -24.18
C ASP A 400 -8.94 -2.79 -24.98
N LYS A 401 -9.48 -3.66 -25.84
CA LYS A 401 -8.69 -4.48 -26.78
C LYS A 401 -8.40 -3.71 -28.07
N LEU A 402 -9.27 -2.77 -28.45
CA LEU A 402 -9.10 -1.91 -29.62
C LEU A 402 -8.01 -0.85 -29.41
N LEU A 403 -7.91 -0.31 -28.19
CA LEU A 403 -6.96 0.76 -27.84
C LEU A 403 -5.70 0.19 -27.18
N THR A 404 -4.55 0.47 -27.78
CA THR A 404 -3.25 0.12 -27.22
C THR A 404 -2.88 1.04 -26.04
N GLY A 405 -1.85 0.66 -25.27
CA GLY A 405 -1.34 1.50 -24.20
C GLY A 405 -0.86 2.88 -24.66
N GLU A 406 -0.33 3.01 -25.88
CA GLU A 406 0.04 4.31 -26.45
C GLU A 406 -1.17 5.15 -26.83
N ASP A 407 -2.23 4.50 -27.34
CA ASP A 407 -3.48 5.19 -27.68
C ASP A 407 -4.13 5.84 -26.45
N LYS A 408 -4.08 5.12 -25.33
CA LYS A 408 -4.63 5.59 -24.04
C LYS A 408 -3.84 6.74 -23.42
N LYS A 409 -2.64 7.07 -23.93
CA LYS A 409 -1.90 8.27 -23.48
C LYS A 409 -2.44 9.53 -24.12
N VAL A 410 -2.86 9.44 -25.39
CA VAL A 410 -3.34 10.57 -26.19
C VAL A 410 -4.86 10.72 -26.15
N VAL A 411 -5.57 9.68 -25.72
CA VAL A 411 -7.03 9.66 -25.64
C VAL A 411 -7.50 9.08 -24.30
N GLN A 412 -8.45 9.76 -23.67
CA GLN A 412 -9.15 9.31 -22.47
C GLN A 412 -10.65 9.20 -22.78
N PHE A 413 -11.31 8.18 -22.26
CA PHE A 413 -12.74 7.97 -22.47
C PHE A 413 -13.48 7.73 -21.17
N PHE A 414 -14.74 8.15 -21.12
CA PHE A 414 -15.58 8.07 -19.93
C PHE A 414 -17.03 7.80 -20.30
N VAL A 415 -17.76 7.11 -19.43
CA VAL A 415 -19.20 6.88 -19.64
C VAL A 415 -19.99 8.09 -19.19
N SER A 416 -20.96 8.49 -20.00
CA SER A 416 -21.82 9.63 -19.69
C SER A 416 -22.83 9.34 -18.57
N LYS A 417 -23.17 10.38 -17.81
CA LYS A 417 -24.35 10.44 -16.93
C LYS A 417 -25.48 11.29 -17.52
N GLY A 418 -25.33 11.72 -18.77
CA GLY A 418 -26.27 12.59 -19.47
C GLY A 418 -26.16 14.05 -19.04
N LEU A 419 -27.13 14.86 -19.47
CA LEU A 419 -27.17 16.28 -19.14
C LEU A 419 -27.62 16.49 -17.70
N LEU A 420 -26.90 17.35 -16.99
CA LEU A 420 -27.18 17.75 -15.62
C LEU A 420 -27.71 19.18 -15.61
N LYS A 421 -28.83 19.37 -14.93
CA LYS A 421 -29.53 20.66 -14.84
C LYS A 421 -29.09 21.45 -13.62
N VAL A 422 -29.14 22.77 -13.71
CA VAL A 422 -28.98 23.65 -12.55
C VAL A 422 -30.07 23.32 -11.53
N LYS A 423 -29.69 23.24 -10.25
CA LYS A 423 -30.62 22.92 -9.16
C LYS A 423 -31.82 23.88 -9.19
N ASN A 424 -33.03 23.31 -9.26
CA ASN A 424 -34.30 24.03 -9.34
C ASN A 424 -34.51 24.85 -10.65
N SER A 425 -33.79 24.55 -11.73
CA SER A 425 -34.02 25.13 -13.06
C SER A 425 -34.15 24.03 -14.12
N GLN A 426 -34.72 24.38 -15.28
CA GLN A 426 -34.67 23.56 -16.49
C GLN A 426 -33.38 23.78 -17.31
N ASP A 427 -32.58 24.78 -16.93
CA ASP A 427 -31.33 25.10 -17.62
C ASP A 427 -30.31 23.99 -17.44
N ILE A 428 -29.69 23.61 -18.55
CA ILE A 428 -28.59 22.65 -18.57
C ILE A 428 -27.34 23.34 -18.03
N GLU A 429 -26.72 22.73 -17.02
CA GLU A 429 -25.47 23.21 -16.42
C GLU A 429 -24.26 22.55 -17.08
N SER A 430 -24.35 21.25 -17.33
CA SER A 430 -23.20 20.45 -17.74
C SER A 430 -23.61 19.12 -18.36
N LEU A 431 -22.65 18.48 -19.01
CA LEU A 431 -22.70 17.06 -19.34
C LEU A 431 -21.93 16.27 -18.29
N GLY A 432 -22.62 15.35 -17.58
CA GLY A 432 -22.01 14.50 -16.57
C GLY A 432 -21.28 13.29 -17.18
N PHE A 433 -20.20 12.84 -16.56
CA PHE A 433 -19.49 11.61 -16.91
C PHE A 433 -18.85 10.92 -15.70
N ILE A 434 -18.58 9.64 -15.80
CA ILE A 434 -18.02 8.81 -14.72
C ILE A 434 -16.52 8.64 -14.92
N ASP A 435 -15.73 9.05 -13.93
CA ASP A 435 -14.28 8.78 -13.82
C ASP A 435 -14.02 8.08 -12.48
N GLY A 436 -13.68 6.79 -12.54
CA GLY A 436 -13.67 5.94 -11.36
C GLY A 436 -15.05 5.91 -10.69
N THR A 437 -15.13 6.26 -9.40
CA THR A 437 -16.38 6.29 -8.63
C THR A 437 -17.08 7.66 -8.64
N TYR A 438 -16.48 8.67 -9.27
CA TYR A 438 -16.96 10.04 -9.22
C TYR A 438 -17.73 10.42 -10.48
N THR A 439 -18.79 11.21 -10.30
CA THR A 439 -19.44 11.93 -11.41
C THR A 439 -18.75 13.27 -11.57
N ASN A 440 -18.13 13.47 -12.73
CA ASN A 440 -17.51 14.72 -13.15
C ASN A 440 -18.34 15.39 -14.24
N HIS A 441 -17.96 16.61 -14.59
CA HIS A 441 -18.76 17.50 -15.42
C HIS A 441 -17.95 18.04 -16.59
N VAL A 442 -18.58 18.17 -17.76
CA VAL A 442 -18.20 19.13 -18.79
C VAL A 442 -19.13 20.33 -18.62
N TYR A 443 -18.66 21.37 -17.94
CA TYR A 443 -19.43 22.59 -17.74
C TYR A 443 -19.60 23.34 -19.05
N LEU A 444 -20.79 23.89 -19.25
CA LEU A 444 -21.05 24.79 -20.37
C LEU A 444 -20.29 26.12 -20.18
N SER A 445 -19.98 26.79 -21.29
CA SER A 445 -19.05 27.93 -21.31
C SER A 445 -19.54 29.10 -20.46
N GLY A 446 -20.87 29.33 -20.44
CA GLY A 446 -21.53 30.38 -19.66
C GLY A 446 -21.68 30.07 -18.16
N ILE A 447 -21.33 28.87 -17.68
CA ILE A 447 -21.44 28.53 -16.27
C ILE A 447 -20.21 29.02 -15.52
N ASN A 448 -20.43 29.68 -14.38
CA ASN A 448 -19.37 30.17 -13.50
C ASN A 448 -18.77 29.04 -12.63
N LYS A 449 -18.28 28.00 -13.29
CA LYS A 449 -17.51 26.87 -12.73
C LYS A 449 -16.33 26.57 -13.65
N ASN A 450 -15.22 26.09 -13.09
CA ASN A 450 -13.98 25.84 -13.82
C ASN A 450 -13.75 24.34 -14.04
N ALA A 451 -12.94 23.99 -15.04
CA ALA A 451 -12.57 22.60 -15.35
C ALA A 451 -11.90 21.89 -14.15
N GLY A 452 -11.14 22.59 -13.30
CA GLY A 452 -10.48 21.97 -12.14
C GLY A 452 -9.63 20.74 -12.53
N ASN A 453 -9.36 19.84 -11.58
CA ASN A 453 -8.51 18.66 -11.83
C ASN A 453 -9.24 17.47 -12.45
N HIS A 454 -10.58 17.45 -12.39
CA HIS A 454 -11.40 16.29 -12.79
C HIS A 454 -12.58 16.64 -13.70
N ASN A 455 -12.92 17.92 -13.85
CA ASN A 455 -13.97 18.38 -14.76
C ASN A 455 -13.36 18.92 -16.06
N ALA A 456 -14.23 19.22 -17.02
CA ALA A 456 -13.92 19.96 -18.22
C ALA A 456 -14.81 21.21 -18.32
N LYS A 457 -14.41 22.14 -19.17
CA LYS A 457 -15.22 23.30 -19.54
C LYS A 457 -15.18 23.52 -21.04
N SER A 458 -16.34 23.65 -21.66
CA SER A 458 -16.44 24.04 -23.06
C SER A 458 -15.98 25.50 -23.25
N LYS A 459 -15.39 25.78 -24.41
CA LYS A 459 -14.78 27.09 -24.69
C LYS A 459 -15.72 28.12 -25.30
N GLY A 460 -16.92 27.72 -25.73
CA GLY A 460 -17.86 28.65 -26.36
C GLY A 460 -19.23 28.05 -26.66
N ALA A 461 -20.10 28.92 -27.16
CA ALA A 461 -21.51 28.60 -27.43
C ALA A 461 -21.69 27.47 -28.46
N THR A 462 -20.80 27.37 -29.45
CA THR A 462 -20.87 26.30 -30.46
C THR A 462 -20.68 24.91 -29.83
N GLN A 463 -19.70 24.76 -28.92
CA GLN A 463 -19.50 23.52 -28.18
C GLN A 463 -20.71 23.24 -27.27
N ASP A 464 -21.26 24.28 -26.62
CA ASP A 464 -22.42 24.15 -25.74
C ASP A 464 -23.64 23.61 -26.49
N GLU A 465 -23.89 24.07 -27.72
CA GLU A 465 -24.99 23.59 -28.56
C GLU A 465 -24.84 22.11 -28.90
N VAL A 466 -23.62 21.66 -29.26
CA VAL A 466 -23.37 20.24 -29.54
C VAL A 466 -23.58 19.40 -28.28
N ILE A 467 -23.09 19.86 -27.12
CA ILE A 467 -23.32 19.18 -25.83
C ILE A 467 -24.82 19.08 -25.53
N LYS A 468 -25.57 20.18 -25.64
CA LYS A 468 -27.02 20.19 -25.38
C LYS A 468 -27.79 19.28 -26.35
N SER A 469 -27.28 19.08 -27.57
CA SER A 469 -27.94 18.26 -28.60
C SER A 469 -28.03 16.76 -28.26
N VAL A 470 -27.34 16.28 -27.23
CA VAL A 470 -27.45 14.88 -26.77
C VAL A 470 -28.78 14.58 -26.08
N GLY A 471 -29.49 15.62 -25.60
CA GLY A 471 -30.76 15.48 -24.88
C GLY A 471 -30.64 14.66 -23.60
N ASP A 472 -31.71 13.94 -23.23
CA ASP A 472 -31.77 13.12 -22.01
C ASP A 472 -31.09 11.75 -22.15
N LYS A 473 -30.27 11.54 -23.19
CA LYS A 473 -29.54 10.28 -23.37
C LYS A 473 -28.49 10.11 -22.26
N THR A 474 -28.33 8.88 -21.77
CA THR A 474 -27.29 8.51 -20.78
C THR A 474 -26.31 7.47 -21.31
N ASN A 475 -26.66 6.78 -22.41
CA ASN A 475 -25.95 5.58 -22.86
C ASN A 475 -24.88 5.89 -23.92
N PHE A 476 -24.08 6.93 -23.71
CA PHE A 476 -23.01 7.31 -24.62
C PHE A 476 -21.67 7.42 -23.90
N VAL A 477 -20.58 7.40 -24.66
CA VAL A 477 -19.22 7.57 -24.14
C VAL A 477 -18.66 8.87 -24.65
N ILE A 478 -18.00 9.59 -23.77
CA ILE A 478 -17.26 10.80 -24.14
C ILE A 478 -15.78 10.47 -24.27
N PHE A 479 -15.10 11.11 -25.22
CA PHE A 479 -13.66 11.01 -25.41
C PHE A 479 -13.03 12.39 -25.31
N PHE A 480 -11.96 12.51 -24.54
CA PHE A 480 -11.05 13.66 -24.54
C PHE A 480 -9.76 13.24 -25.22
N ALA A 481 -9.40 13.93 -26.30
CA ALA A 481 -8.24 13.58 -27.12
C ALA A 481 -7.25 14.74 -27.19
N ASP A 482 -5.95 14.43 -27.26
CA ASP A 482 -4.95 15.42 -27.67
C ASP A 482 -5.23 15.93 -29.09
N ALA A 483 -4.86 17.19 -29.32
CA ALA A 483 -4.82 17.76 -30.67
C ALA A 483 -3.95 16.87 -31.57
N ASP A 484 -4.38 16.68 -32.82
CA ASP A 484 -3.69 15.89 -33.86
C ASP A 484 -3.44 14.40 -33.52
N ASN A 485 -4.22 13.83 -32.59
CA ASN A 485 -4.18 12.38 -32.34
C ASN A 485 -4.70 11.57 -33.55
N ASN A 486 -4.24 10.32 -33.71
CA ASN A 486 -4.67 9.41 -34.77
C ASN A 486 -5.63 8.31 -34.28
N VAL A 487 -6.13 8.43 -33.05
CA VAL A 487 -6.96 7.42 -32.40
C VAL A 487 -8.43 7.71 -32.61
N ILE A 488 -8.84 8.95 -32.39
CA ILE A 488 -10.18 9.43 -32.69
C ILE A 488 -10.05 10.73 -33.48
N THR A 489 -10.58 10.71 -34.69
CA THR A 489 -10.46 11.80 -35.65
C THR A 489 -11.84 12.21 -36.15
N HIS A 490 -11.93 13.40 -36.72
CA HIS A 490 -13.13 13.85 -37.40
C HIS A 490 -12.77 14.46 -38.76
N ALA A 491 -13.59 14.18 -39.77
CA ALA A 491 -13.48 14.82 -41.08
C ALA A 491 -14.89 15.00 -41.64
N ASN A 492 -15.22 16.21 -42.12
CA ASN A 492 -16.53 16.53 -42.70
C ASN A 492 -17.71 16.11 -41.80
N GLY A 493 -17.60 16.33 -40.49
CA GLY A 493 -18.62 15.97 -39.50
C GLY A 493 -18.72 14.47 -39.15
N THR A 494 -17.92 13.62 -39.80
CA THR A 494 -17.86 12.19 -39.50
C THR A 494 -16.77 11.90 -38.48
N VAL A 495 -17.10 11.20 -37.39
CA VAL A 495 -16.13 10.74 -36.39
C VAL A 495 -15.63 9.34 -36.74
N THR A 496 -14.32 9.14 -36.69
CA THR A 496 -13.68 7.84 -36.90
C THR A 496 -12.85 7.48 -35.68
N LEU A 497 -13.16 6.34 -35.06
CA LEU A 497 -12.36 5.75 -33.99
C LEU A 497 -11.47 4.66 -34.59
N LYS A 498 -10.15 4.91 -34.62
CA LYS A 498 -9.14 4.14 -35.33
C LYS A 498 -9.49 4.07 -36.82
N ASN A 499 -10.05 2.94 -37.24
CA ASN A 499 -10.47 2.68 -38.62
C ASN A 499 -11.98 2.41 -38.72
N ILE A 500 -12.72 2.68 -37.64
CA ILE A 500 -14.16 2.42 -37.54
C ILE A 500 -14.89 3.74 -37.69
N GLN A 501 -15.57 3.92 -38.82
CA GLN A 501 -16.39 5.09 -39.07
C GLN A 501 -17.68 5.02 -38.24
N LEU A 502 -17.84 5.96 -37.30
CA LEU A 502 -18.99 6.00 -36.38
C LEU A 502 -20.21 6.63 -37.07
N SER A 503 -21.38 6.49 -36.46
CA SER A 503 -22.64 7.03 -37.00
C SER A 503 -22.60 8.55 -37.02
N ASP A 504 -23.49 9.15 -37.79
CA ASP A 504 -23.73 10.59 -37.82
C ASP A 504 -24.26 11.14 -36.48
N LYS A 505 -24.71 10.26 -35.58
CA LYS A 505 -25.09 10.60 -34.20
C LYS A 505 -23.89 10.75 -33.27
N SER A 506 -22.74 10.18 -33.62
CA SER A 506 -21.48 10.39 -32.93
C SER A 506 -20.86 11.71 -33.39
N LYS A 507 -20.52 12.61 -32.45
CA LYS A 507 -20.19 14.01 -32.75
C LYS A 507 -18.82 14.40 -32.22
N TYR A 508 -18.11 15.20 -33.01
CA TYR A 508 -17.05 16.05 -32.51
C TYR A 508 -17.69 17.32 -31.93
N VAL A 509 -17.37 17.62 -30.67
CA VAL A 509 -17.91 18.78 -29.94
C VAL A 509 -17.06 20.02 -30.19
N GLY A 510 -15.75 19.86 -30.24
CA GLY A 510 -14.79 20.96 -30.26
C GLY A 510 -13.74 20.84 -29.15
N THR A 511 -12.79 21.76 -29.13
CA THR A 511 -11.79 21.85 -28.06
C THR A 511 -12.42 22.38 -26.76
N VAL A 512 -12.14 21.68 -25.66
CA VAL A 512 -12.54 22.00 -24.30
C VAL A 512 -11.30 22.13 -23.41
N ASP A 513 -11.41 22.87 -22.31
CA ASP A 513 -10.42 22.81 -21.23
C ASP A 513 -10.72 21.59 -20.37
N PHE A 514 -9.85 20.58 -20.40
CA PHE A 514 -9.94 19.40 -19.54
C PHE A 514 -8.65 19.25 -18.73
N ARG A 515 -8.78 19.34 -17.40
CA ARG A 515 -7.66 19.29 -16.45
C ARG A 515 -6.57 20.34 -16.73
N GLY A 516 -6.98 21.54 -17.13
CA GLY A 516 -6.08 22.66 -17.43
C GLY A 516 -5.34 22.52 -18.76
N LYS A 517 -5.81 21.64 -19.65
CA LYS A 517 -5.23 21.40 -20.96
C LYS A 517 -6.31 21.40 -22.03
N ASP A 518 -5.94 21.91 -23.20
CA ASP A 518 -6.79 21.89 -24.37
C ASP A 518 -6.90 20.46 -24.91
N LYS A 519 -8.14 19.97 -24.99
CA LYS A 519 -8.46 18.63 -25.48
C LYS A 519 -9.66 18.69 -26.41
N ASP A 520 -9.65 17.87 -27.44
CA ASP A 520 -10.80 17.68 -28.32
C ASP A 520 -11.81 16.75 -27.66
N LEU A 521 -13.06 17.20 -27.56
CA LEU A 521 -14.15 16.42 -27.00
C LEU A 521 -14.97 15.75 -28.12
N TYR A 522 -15.21 14.45 -27.96
CA TYR A 522 -16.10 13.67 -28.81
C TYR A 522 -17.19 13.00 -27.97
N ILE A 523 -18.37 12.83 -28.55
CA ILE A 523 -19.51 12.13 -27.95
C ILE A 523 -19.88 10.97 -28.89
N ILE A 524 -19.80 9.75 -28.39
CA ILE A 524 -20.03 8.53 -29.17
C ILE A 524 -21.35 7.89 -28.77
N ASP A 525 -22.29 7.82 -29.71
CA ASP A 525 -23.68 7.38 -29.47
C ASP A 525 -23.79 5.87 -29.20
N SER A 526 -24.76 5.49 -28.37
CA SER A 526 -25.17 4.11 -28.06
C SER A 526 -25.37 3.19 -29.27
N GLU A 527 -25.65 3.72 -30.45
CA GLU A 527 -25.77 2.89 -31.66
C GLU A 527 -24.41 2.38 -32.15
N ASP A 528 -23.33 3.10 -31.85
CA ASP A 528 -21.97 2.69 -32.20
C ASP A 528 -21.28 1.93 -31.07
N ILE A 529 -21.78 2.03 -29.82
CA ILE A 529 -21.18 1.46 -28.63
C ILE A 529 -22.20 0.91 -27.62
N ARG A 530 -21.84 -0.17 -26.93
CA ARG A 530 -22.55 -0.68 -25.76
C ARG A 530 -21.70 -0.44 -24.53
N VAL A 531 -22.31 0.13 -23.50
CA VAL A 531 -21.71 0.23 -22.17
C VAL A 531 -22.34 -0.83 -21.28
N SER A 532 -21.51 -1.67 -20.67
CA SER A 532 -21.91 -2.50 -19.53
C SER A 532 -21.44 -1.78 -18.26
N LEU A 533 -22.38 -1.54 -17.35
CA LEU A 533 -22.10 -1.02 -16.02
C LEU A 533 -22.04 -2.21 -15.05
N GLN A 534 -20.96 -2.35 -14.28
CA GLN A 534 -21.03 -3.11 -13.03
C GLN A 534 -21.55 -2.19 -11.96
N SER A 535 -22.54 -2.68 -11.22
CA SER A 535 -22.86 -2.05 -9.96
C SER A 535 -21.66 -2.25 -9.01
N ASN A 536 -21.22 -1.19 -8.34
CA ASN A 536 -20.28 -1.31 -7.23
C ASN A 536 -20.86 -2.20 -6.11
N ASN A 537 -22.17 -2.48 -6.12
CA ASN A 537 -22.79 -3.48 -5.26
C ASN A 537 -22.36 -4.92 -5.58
N THR A 538 -21.63 -5.16 -6.67
CA THR A 538 -21.01 -6.46 -7.01
C THR A 538 -19.52 -6.50 -6.71
N LEU A 539 -18.99 -5.47 -6.04
CA LEU A 539 -17.60 -5.39 -5.57
C LEU A 539 -17.63 -5.43 -4.03
N VAL A 540 -16.48 -5.72 -3.42
CA VAL A 540 -16.38 -5.86 -1.96
C VAL A 540 -16.58 -4.51 -1.27
N ASN A 541 -17.61 -4.42 -0.44
CA ASN A 541 -17.95 -3.26 0.36
C ASN A 541 -17.43 -3.42 1.80
N PRO A 542 -17.40 -2.35 2.61
CA PRO A 542 -17.00 -2.44 4.03
C PRO A 542 -17.75 -3.53 4.80
N GLU A 543 -19.06 -3.68 4.58
CA GLU A 543 -19.91 -4.70 5.22
C GLU A 543 -19.56 -6.15 4.84
N ASP A 544 -18.91 -6.34 3.68
CA ASP A 544 -18.56 -7.66 3.14
C ASP A 544 -17.21 -8.17 3.68
N THR A 545 -16.56 -7.37 4.54
CA THR A 545 -15.23 -7.67 5.05
C THR A 545 -15.20 -7.93 6.55
N TYR A 546 -14.29 -8.80 6.96
CA TYR A 546 -13.86 -8.91 8.34
C TYR A 546 -12.34 -8.75 8.39
N SER A 547 -11.85 -7.85 9.24
CA SER A 547 -10.42 -7.60 9.39
C SER A 547 -9.99 -7.94 10.79
N LEU A 548 -8.84 -8.61 10.90
CA LEU A 548 -8.16 -8.91 12.15
C LEU A 548 -6.65 -8.69 11.96
N MET A 549 -5.91 -8.65 13.06
CA MET A 549 -4.45 -8.71 13.01
C MET A 549 -3.99 -9.92 12.19
N ALA A 550 -2.95 -9.76 11.35
CA ALA A 550 -2.31 -10.92 10.74
C ALA A 550 -1.81 -11.88 11.84
N PRO A 551 -1.80 -13.21 11.59
CA PRO A 551 -1.56 -14.19 12.64
C PRO A 551 -0.29 -13.91 13.47
N PRO A 552 -0.41 -13.57 14.76
CA PRO A 552 0.74 -13.16 15.58
C PRO A 552 1.54 -14.35 16.10
N LYS A 553 1.03 -15.58 15.94
CA LYS A 553 1.62 -16.83 16.42
C LYS A 553 1.99 -17.77 15.29
N SER A 554 3.05 -18.56 15.47
CA SER A 554 3.40 -19.63 14.53
C SER A 554 2.33 -20.72 14.52
N SER A 555 1.95 -21.20 15.71
CA SER A 555 1.10 -22.36 15.95
C SER A 555 0.26 -22.18 17.23
N ALA A 556 -0.67 -23.10 17.48
CA ALA A 556 -1.52 -23.05 18.68
C ALA A 556 -0.75 -23.28 20.00
N THR A 557 0.43 -23.90 19.94
CA THR A 557 1.29 -24.16 21.12
C THR A 557 2.24 -23.02 21.43
N GLU A 558 2.36 -22.02 20.54
CA GLU A 558 3.21 -20.86 20.74
C GLU A 558 2.63 -19.95 21.84
N SER A 559 3.42 -19.67 22.86
CA SER A 559 3.00 -18.80 23.96
C SER A 559 3.08 -17.33 23.59
N ASN A 560 4.07 -16.96 22.77
CA ASN A 560 4.42 -15.58 22.47
C ASN A 560 3.65 -15.04 21.26
N ASN A 561 3.41 -13.73 21.26
CA ASN A 561 2.85 -12.99 20.12
C ASN A 561 3.94 -12.15 19.47
N TYR A 562 3.97 -12.15 18.14
CA TYR A 562 4.90 -11.37 17.33
C TYR A 562 4.11 -10.48 16.40
N TYR A 563 4.10 -9.19 16.70
CA TYR A 563 3.36 -8.19 15.94
C TYR A 563 4.30 -7.43 15.01
N VAL A 564 3.91 -7.33 13.74
CA VAL A 564 4.64 -6.50 12.77
C VAL A 564 4.56 -5.03 13.19
N GLY A 565 5.71 -4.39 13.37
CA GLY A 565 5.86 -2.96 13.55
C GLY A 565 6.36 -2.29 12.28
N GLN A 566 5.54 -1.44 11.68
CA GLN A 566 5.92 -0.65 10.52
C GLN A 566 5.47 0.79 10.66
N GLY A 567 6.26 1.73 10.17
CA GLY A 567 5.87 3.12 10.07
C GLY A 567 7.10 4.01 10.08
N PRO A 568 6.96 5.26 9.65
CA PRO A 568 8.05 6.21 9.66
C PRO A 568 8.47 6.51 11.10
N SER A 569 9.78 6.49 11.35
CA SER A 569 10.41 7.13 12.50
C SER A 569 11.03 8.46 12.07
N ILE A 570 11.25 9.37 13.01
CA ILE A 570 12.08 10.55 12.77
C ILE A 570 13.53 10.18 13.06
N ILE A 571 14.42 10.50 12.13
CA ILE A 571 15.84 10.20 12.22
C ILE A 571 16.63 11.50 12.06
N GLY A 572 17.56 11.73 12.97
CA GLY A 572 18.39 12.92 13.00
C GLY A 572 19.65 12.84 12.14
N ILE A 573 19.91 13.90 11.40
CA ILE A 573 21.12 14.08 10.60
C ILE A 573 21.84 15.32 11.13
N HIS A 574 23.08 15.15 11.54
CA HIS A 574 23.95 16.24 11.94
C HIS A 574 24.16 17.22 10.77
N ALA A 575 24.03 18.51 11.05
CA ALA A 575 24.29 19.56 10.08
C ALA A 575 25.39 20.51 10.57
N ASN A 576 25.15 21.21 11.68
CA ASN A 576 26.11 22.02 12.41
C ASN A 576 25.56 22.36 13.78
N ASP A 577 26.39 22.89 14.69
CA ASP A 577 25.99 23.14 16.09
C ASP A 577 24.71 23.99 16.25
N GLU A 578 24.52 25.02 15.41
CA GLU A 578 23.35 25.91 15.49
C GLU A 578 22.08 25.20 14.98
N GLU A 579 22.15 24.57 13.80
CA GLU A 579 21.03 23.83 13.22
C GLU A 579 20.67 22.58 14.04
N ASP A 580 21.65 21.88 14.59
CA ASP A 580 21.44 20.70 15.45
C ASP A 580 20.68 21.08 16.72
N LYS A 581 21.06 22.22 17.32
CA LYS A 581 20.38 22.77 18.49
C LYS A 581 18.93 23.10 18.14
N SER A 582 18.68 23.86 17.08
CA SER A 582 17.31 24.21 16.67
C SER A 582 16.50 22.97 16.26
N THR A 583 17.13 21.97 15.64
CA THR A 583 16.50 20.68 15.30
C THR A 583 16.03 19.95 16.55
N LYS A 584 16.86 19.85 17.58
CA LYS A 584 16.48 19.26 18.87
C LYS A 584 15.32 20.03 19.51
N ARG A 585 15.36 21.37 19.48
CA ARG A 585 14.31 22.24 20.04
C ARG A 585 12.98 22.07 19.29
N PHE A 586 13.00 21.94 17.97
CA PHE A 586 11.81 21.59 17.19
C PHE A 586 11.23 20.24 17.62
N LEU A 587 12.06 19.22 17.83
CA LEU A 587 11.61 17.90 18.29
C LEU A 587 11.06 17.92 19.72
N GLU A 588 11.66 18.69 20.63
CA GLU A 588 11.11 18.90 21.98
C GLU A 588 9.69 19.48 21.91
N TRP A 589 9.48 20.50 21.08
CA TRP A 589 8.16 21.05 20.83
C TRP A 589 7.22 20.00 20.20
N PHE A 590 7.68 19.24 19.21
CA PHE A 590 6.87 18.24 18.54
C PHE A 590 6.39 17.14 19.51
N LEU A 591 7.26 16.73 20.44
CA LEU A 591 7.00 15.68 21.44
C LEU A 591 6.16 16.16 22.64
N THR A 592 6.34 17.40 23.07
CA THR A 592 5.78 17.90 24.36
C THR A 592 4.80 19.06 24.22
N GLY A 593 4.84 19.77 23.08
CA GLY A 593 3.97 20.90 22.81
C GLY A 593 2.50 20.50 22.87
N THR A 594 1.63 21.46 23.16
CA THR A 594 0.18 21.27 23.07
C THR A 594 -0.38 22.31 22.12
N ILE A 595 -1.08 21.87 21.09
CA ILE A 595 -1.78 22.74 20.15
C ILE A 595 -3.21 22.90 20.66
N PRO A 596 -3.65 24.12 21.05
CA PRO A 596 -5.00 24.33 21.55
C PRO A 596 -6.08 24.02 20.51
N SER A 597 -5.83 24.40 19.26
CA SER A 597 -6.70 24.08 18.13
C SER A 597 -5.94 24.17 16.81
N ILE A 598 -6.15 23.20 15.92
CA ILE A 598 -5.71 23.24 14.52
C ILE A 598 -6.70 22.51 13.63
N GLN A 599 -6.94 23.03 12.43
CA GLN A 599 -7.77 22.39 11.42
C GLN A 599 -6.89 21.89 10.27
N ILE A 600 -7.03 20.62 9.90
CA ILE A 600 -6.24 19.96 8.86
C ILE A 600 -7.18 19.30 7.87
N ALA A 601 -6.93 19.46 6.57
CA ALA A 601 -7.74 18.88 5.52
C ALA A 601 -7.56 17.35 5.44
N VAL A 602 -8.65 16.59 5.50
CA VAL A 602 -8.69 15.14 5.28
C VAL A 602 -8.78 14.80 3.79
N SER A 603 -9.54 15.61 3.05
CA SER A 603 -9.68 15.58 1.59
C SER A 603 -9.81 17.01 1.08
N ASP A 604 -9.95 17.23 -0.22
CA ASP A 604 -10.08 18.59 -0.78
C ASP A 604 -11.37 19.29 -0.33
N THR A 605 -12.32 18.54 0.23
CA THR A 605 -13.66 19.02 0.63
C THR A 605 -13.97 18.82 2.11
N LYS A 606 -13.10 18.15 2.87
CA LYS A 606 -13.33 17.79 4.27
C LYS A 606 -12.14 18.18 5.13
N ASN A 607 -12.41 18.81 6.27
CA ASN A 607 -11.43 19.12 7.29
C ASN A 607 -11.73 18.38 8.59
N GLU A 608 -10.70 18.12 9.38
CA GLU A 608 -10.77 17.65 10.76
C GLU A 608 -10.11 18.68 11.69
N THR A 609 -10.74 18.91 12.84
CA THR A 609 -10.21 19.81 13.87
C THR A 609 -9.65 18.99 15.04
N TYR A 610 -8.46 19.35 15.48
CA TYR A 610 -7.78 18.77 16.64
C TYR A 610 -7.66 19.82 17.72
N GLN A 611 -7.90 19.44 18.98
CA GLN A 611 -7.90 20.35 20.11
C GLN A 611 -7.11 19.76 21.26
N ASN A 612 -6.33 20.61 21.94
CA ASN A 612 -5.55 20.30 23.14
C ASN A 612 -4.76 18.99 23.02
N MET A 613 -4.02 18.84 21.91
CA MET A 613 -3.30 17.62 21.57
C MET A 613 -1.86 17.95 21.17
N SER A 614 -0.95 17.00 21.40
CA SER A 614 0.44 17.15 20.98
C SER A 614 0.59 17.12 19.46
N PRO A 615 1.57 17.83 18.86
CA PRO A 615 1.88 17.70 17.43
C PRO A 615 2.10 16.24 17.02
N PHE A 616 2.79 15.47 17.87
CA PHE A 616 3.01 14.04 17.71
C PHE A 616 1.71 13.23 17.56
N ASP A 617 0.76 13.39 18.47
CA ASP A 617 -0.50 12.64 18.45
C ASP A 617 -1.42 13.15 17.34
N ILE A 618 -1.39 14.45 17.01
CA ILE A 618 -2.10 15.01 15.85
C ILE A 618 -1.60 14.38 14.56
N PHE A 619 -0.28 14.29 14.38
CA PHE A 619 0.33 13.67 13.20
C PHE A 619 -0.13 12.22 13.04
N ASN A 620 -0.08 11.44 14.12
CA ASN A 620 -0.49 10.04 14.10
C ASN A 620 -2.00 9.86 13.86
N LYS A 621 -2.83 10.59 14.60
CA LYS A 621 -4.29 10.55 14.47
C LYS A 621 -4.74 10.94 13.06
N HIS A 622 -4.19 12.02 12.51
CA HIS A 622 -4.54 12.46 11.16
C HIS A 622 -3.96 11.52 10.10
N GLY A 623 -2.72 11.04 10.28
CA GLY A 623 -2.02 10.14 9.36
C GLY A 623 -2.52 8.70 9.34
N ASN A 624 -3.53 8.36 10.16
CA ASN A 624 -4.03 7.00 10.36
C ASN A 624 -2.95 6.02 10.86
N TYR A 625 -2.08 6.50 11.75
CA TYR A 625 -1.09 5.71 12.44
C TYR A 625 -1.45 5.54 13.92
N LEU A 626 -0.91 4.48 14.50
CA LEU A 626 -0.90 4.26 15.94
C LEU A 626 0.23 5.12 16.55
N SER A 627 -0.13 5.93 17.55
CA SER A 627 0.82 6.70 18.34
C SER A 627 1.57 5.80 19.33
N THR A 628 2.85 6.05 19.54
CA THR A 628 3.69 5.29 20.49
C THR A 628 3.81 5.96 21.86
N THR A 629 3.02 7.00 22.14
CA THR A 629 3.07 7.71 23.42
C THR A 629 2.39 6.93 24.55
N LYS A 630 2.93 7.08 25.77
CA LYS A 630 2.31 6.56 26.99
C LYS A 630 0.90 7.11 27.19
N THR A 631 0.67 8.38 26.83
CA THR A 631 -0.64 9.02 26.92
C THR A 631 -1.65 8.34 26.00
N PHE A 632 -1.27 8.00 24.77
CA PHE A 632 -2.14 7.27 23.86
C PHE A 632 -2.50 5.88 24.41
N PHE A 633 -1.54 5.12 24.94
CA PHE A 633 -1.81 3.81 25.55
C PHE A 633 -2.64 3.88 26.84
N ALA A 634 -2.60 5.00 27.55
CA ALA A 634 -3.47 5.26 28.68
C ALA A 634 -4.89 5.66 28.24
N GLN A 635 -5.02 6.45 27.17
CA GLN A 635 -6.28 6.98 26.67
C GLN A 635 -6.30 7.02 25.13
N PRO A 636 -6.77 5.94 24.46
CA PRO A 636 -6.88 5.93 23.00
C PRO A 636 -7.99 6.89 22.53
N TYR A 637 -7.92 7.29 21.26
CA TYR A 637 -8.88 8.17 20.62
C TYR A 637 -9.58 7.51 19.42
N GLY A 638 -10.77 8.01 19.06
CA GLY A 638 -11.47 7.59 17.83
C GLY A 638 -11.77 6.09 17.79
N ASN A 639 -11.55 5.46 16.63
CA ASN A 639 -11.78 4.01 16.47
C ASN A 639 -10.89 3.16 17.39
N TYR A 640 -9.68 3.60 17.73
CA TYR A 640 -8.81 2.88 18.67
C TYR A 640 -9.43 2.68 20.07
N ALA A 641 -10.37 3.55 20.46
CA ALA A 641 -11.12 3.43 21.72
C ALA A 641 -12.41 2.60 21.60
N LYS A 642 -12.81 2.20 20.39
CA LYS A 642 -14.10 1.57 20.11
C LYS A 642 -13.93 0.06 19.93
N ALA A 643 -14.36 -0.70 20.94
CA ALA A 643 -14.39 -2.16 20.88
C ALA A 643 -15.09 -2.68 19.61
N GLY A 644 -14.56 -3.77 19.06
CA GLY A 644 -15.06 -4.39 17.83
C GLY A 644 -14.62 -3.70 16.53
N THR A 645 -13.69 -2.75 16.59
CA THR A 645 -13.00 -2.21 15.41
C THR A 645 -11.60 -2.81 15.30
N ILE A 646 -11.07 -2.89 14.07
CA ILE A 646 -9.70 -3.33 13.82
C ILE A 646 -8.67 -2.38 14.44
N GLU A 647 -8.92 -1.07 14.45
CA GLU A 647 -8.04 -0.11 15.12
C GLU A 647 -7.97 -0.40 16.63
N HIS A 648 -9.08 -0.80 17.25
CA HIS A 648 -9.05 -1.21 18.65
C HIS A 648 -8.26 -2.52 18.87
N GLU A 649 -8.39 -3.51 17.97
CA GLU A 649 -7.56 -4.72 18.04
C GLU A 649 -6.07 -4.40 17.91
N MET A 650 -5.70 -3.49 17.00
CA MET A 650 -4.33 -3.00 16.87
C MET A 650 -3.85 -2.28 18.14
N PHE A 651 -4.70 -1.46 18.75
CA PHE A 651 -4.40 -0.78 20.01
C PHE A 651 -4.09 -1.79 21.11
N GLU A 652 -4.95 -2.79 21.32
CA GLU A 652 -4.74 -3.80 22.36
C GLU A 652 -3.49 -4.65 22.09
N ALA A 653 -3.21 -5.00 20.83
CA ALA A 653 -1.99 -5.69 20.44
C ALA A 653 -0.72 -4.88 20.76
N PHE A 654 -0.70 -3.59 20.44
CA PHE A 654 0.48 -2.76 20.72
C PHE A 654 0.59 -2.37 22.19
N LYS A 655 -0.54 -2.25 22.88
CA LYS A 655 -0.59 -2.06 24.33
C LYS A 655 -0.02 -3.29 25.05
N SER A 656 -0.30 -4.50 24.57
CA SER A 656 0.24 -5.73 25.18
C SER A 656 1.77 -5.79 25.13
N ILE A 657 2.40 -5.25 24.08
CA ILE A 657 3.86 -5.10 24.01
C ILE A 657 4.37 -4.23 25.16
N THR A 658 3.63 -3.18 25.51
CA THR A 658 4.02 -2.28 26.62
C THR A 658 3.72 -2.86 28.01
N SER A 659 2.66 -3.64 28.16
CA SER A 659 2.20 -4.16 29.46
C SER A 659 2.72 -5.56 29.80
N ASP A 660 3.06 -6.37 28.80
CA ASP A 660 3.62 -7.72 28.93
C ASP A 660 4.70 -7.95 27.84
N PRO A 661 5.84 -7.24 27.95
CA PRO A 661 6.93 -7.32 26.97
C PRO A 661 7.66 -8.68 26.96
N THR A 662 7.36 -9.58 27.91
CA THR A 662 7.96 -10.92 27.97
C THR A 662 7.27 -11.93 27.07
N HIS A 663 6.03 -11.67 26.66
CA HIS A 663 5.25 -12.56 25.79
C HIS A 663 4.77 -11.86 24.51
N ASN A 664 5.00 -10.55 24.36
CA ASN A 664 4.51 -9.78 23.22
C ASN A 664 5.65 -8.95 22.62
N PHE A 665 6.04 -9.29 21.40
CA PHE A 665 7.21 -8.74 20.74
C PHE A 665 6.83 -7.94 19.50
N LEU A 666 7.57 -6.85 19.27
CA LEU A 666 7.51 -6.10 18.03
C LEU A 666 8.55 -6.67 17.04
N VAL A 667 8.11 -6.95 15.82
CA VAL A 667 8.98 -7.37 14.72
C VAL A 667 9.08 -6.23 13.72
N GLU A 668 10.27 -5.64 13.60
CA GLU A 668 10.53 -4.49 12.73
C GLU A 668 11.62 -4.81 11.70
N ASP A 669 11.74 -3.96 10.68
CA ASP A 669 12.85 -4.07 9.73
C ASP A 669 14.19 -3.87 10.46
N PRO A 670 15.23 -4.66 10.13
CA PRO A 670 16.55 -4.57 10.76
C PRO A 670 17.18 -3.17 10.60
N GLY A 671 17.80 -2.65 11.64
CA GLY A 671 18.48 -1.35 11.63
C GLY A 671 19.86 -1.39 10.97
N THR A 672 19.99 -1.88 9.73
CA THR A 672 21.28 -2.06 9.03
C THR A 672 21.21 -1.53 7.59
N PRO A 673 22.33 -1.07 6.99
CA PRO A 673 22.31 -0.53 5.63
C PRO A 673 21.88 -1.57 4.59
N ASN A 674 22.00 -2.86 4.93
CA ASN A 674 21.64 -4.00 4.10
C ASN A 674 20.16 -4.41 4.20
N ALA A 675 19.38 -3.87 5.15
CA ALA A 675 18.01 -4.30 5.40
C ALA A 675 17.10 -4.08 4.18
N ASP A 676 17.19 -2.91 3.54
CA ASP A 676 16.43 -2.58 2.34
C ASP A 676 16.77 -3.51 1.17
N ILE A 677 18.05 -3.89 1.04
CA ILE A 677 18.53 -4.80 -0.01
C ILE A 677 17.92 -6.18 0.22
N VAL A 678 18.03 -6.71 1.43
CA VAL A 678 17.50 -8.02 1.79
C VAL A 678 15.98 -8.06 1.64
N ARG A 679 15.27 -7.04 2.11
CA ARG A 679 13.81 -6.89 1.94
C ARG A 679 13.41 -6.96 0.47
N LYS A 680 14.06 -6.17 -0.39
CA LYS A 680 13.81 -6.17 -1.84
C LYS A 680 14.13 -7.52 -2.48
N ASN A 681 15.21 -8.17 -2.05
CA ASN A 681 15.62 -9.46 -2.59
C ASN A 681 14.66 -10.59 -2.20
N ILE A 682 14.12 -10.59 -0.97
CA ILE A 682 13.06 -11.52 -0.55
C ILE A 682 11.82 -11.35 -1.43
N THR A 683 11.34 -10.11 -1.58
CA THR A 683 10.17 -9.81 -2.43
C THR A 683 10.41 -10.23 -3.89
N ALA A 684 11.56 -9.86 -4.46
CA ALA A 684 11.90 -10.16 -5.84
C ALA A 684 12.04 -11.67 -6.07
N ALA A 685 12.69 -12.40 -5.16
CA ALA A 685 12.84 -13.84 -5.24
C ALA A 685 11.47 -14.54 -5.20
N ALA A 686 10.59 -14.15 -4.28
CA ALA A 686 9.26 -14.72 -4.17
C ALA A 686 8.38 -14.42 -5.39
N LYS A 687 8.37 -13.16 -5.88
CA LYS A 687 7.70 -12.81 -7.15
C LYS A 687 8.24 -13.62 -8.34
N ALA A 688 9.54 -13.89 -8.35
CA ALA A 688 10.14 -14.71 -9.39
C ALA A 688 9.71 -16.18 -9.31
N ILE A 689 9.50 -16.72 -8.10
CA ILE A 689 8.91 -18.06 -7.90
C ILE A 689 7.48 -18.07 -8.43
N VAL A 690 6.64 -17.11 -8.03
CA VAL A 690 5.25 -16.96 -8.53
C VAL A 690 5.23 -16.98 -10.06
N ASN A 691 6.03 -16.13 -10.70
CA ASN A 691 6.12 -16.06 -12.16
C ASN A 691 6.60 -17.37 -12.79
N ARG A 692 7.54 -18.10 -12.17
CA ARG A 692 8.00 -19.40 -12.68
C ARG A 692 6.91 -20.46 -12.55
N VAL A 693 6.22 -20.49 -11.42
CA VAL A 693 5.13 -21.42 -11.12
C VAL A 693 3.97 -21.21 -12.10
N ASP A 694 3.63 -19.97 -12.44
CA ASP A 694 2.62 -19.64 -13.46
C ASP A 694 3.02 -20.08 -14.88
N ASN A 695 4.31 -19.94 -15.24
CA ASN A 695 4.76 -20.21 -16.61
C ASN A 695 5.20 -21.66 -16.86
N LYS A 696 5.70 -22.35 -15.84
CA LYS A 696 6.38 -23.66 -15.95
C LYS A 696 5.75 -24.74 -15.08
N GLY A 697 4.74 -24.43 -14.28
CA GLY A 697 4.14 -25.34 -13.31
C GLY A 697 5.00 -25.51 -12.04
N GLY A 698 4.74 -26.55 -11.25
CA GLY A 698 5.41 -26.77 -9.96
C GLY A 698 6.93 -26.78 -10.06
N GLN A 699 7.59 -26.04 -9.18
CA GLN A 699 9.03 -25.94 -9.03
C GLN A 699 9.55 -26.91 -7.96
N LYS A 700 10.84 -27.22 -8.01
CA LYS A 700 11.53 -28.03 -6.99
C LYS A 700 12.02 -27.13 -5.86
N PHE A 701 11.83 -27.59 -4.63
CA PHE A 701 12.19 -26.83 -3.44
C PHE A 701 13.69 -26.50 -3.39
N GLU A 702 14.55 -27.47 -3.71
CA GLU A 702 16.01 -27.32 -3.59
C GLU A 702 16.56 -26.26 -4.55
N ASP A 703 16.03 -26.21 -5.78
CA ASP A 703 16.43 -25.24 -6.80
C ASP A 703 16.01 -23.82 -6.39
N GLU A 704 14.81 -23.70 -5.82
CA GLU A 704 14.25 -22.42 -5.40
C GLU A 704 14.87 -21.91 -4.11
N LEU A 705 15.16 -22.80 -3.15
CA LEU A 705 15.92 -22.46 -1.94
C LEU A 705 17.30 -21.95 -2.30
N LYS A 706 18.02 -22.62 -3.22
CA LYS A 706 19.34 -22.16 -3.68
C LYS A 706 19.27 -20.78 -4.33
N THR A 707 18.23 -20.53 -5.12
CA THR A 707 17.99 -19.21 -5.76
C THR A 707 17.68 -18.15 -4.72
N PHE A 708 16.84 -18.46 -3.74
CA PHE A 708 16.46 -17.57 -2.65
C PHE A 708 17.66 -17.21 -1.76
N VAL A 709 18.42 -18.22 -1.31
CA VAL A 709 19.66 -18.05 -0.51
C VAL A 709 20.66 -17.16 -1.25
N LYS A 710 20.84 -17.38 -2.56
CA LYS A 710 21.71 -16.52 -3.37
C LYS A 710 21.20 -15.08 -3.44
N ALA A 711 19.88 -14.86 -3.49
CA ALA A 711 19.30 -13.53 -3.56
C ALA A 711 19.45 -12.76 -2.25
N ILE A 712 19.29 -13.39 -1.08
CA ILE A 712 19.38 -12.71 0.21
C ILE A 712 20.82 -12.57 0.73
N LYS A 713 21.80 -13.20 0.07
CA LYS A 713 23.21 -13.05 0.41
C LYS A 713 23.65 -11.60 0.20
N VAL A 714 24.14 -10.99 1.27
CA VAL A 714 24.84 -9.71 1.27
C VAL A 714 26.33 -9.98 1.49
N ASP A 715 27.19 -9.34 0.68
CA ASP A 715 28.64 -9.51 0.73
C ASP A 715 29.30 -8.56 1.74
#